data_AF-A0A9E1EFD8-F1
#
_entry.id   AF-A0A9E1EFD8-F1
#
_cell.length_a   1.000
_cell.length_b   1.000
_cell.length_c   1.000
_cell.angle_alpha   90.00
_cell.angle_beta   90.00
_cell.angle_gamma   90.00
#
_symmetry.space_group_name_H-M   'P 1'
#
loop_
_entity.id
_entity.type
_entity.pdbx_description
1 polymer ?
#
loop_
_entity_poly.entity_id
_entity_poly.type
_entity_poly.pdbx_seq_one_letter_code
_entity_poly.pdbx_strand_id
1 'polypeptide(L)'
;SVIDENGDMVALDSQYANEDHITPMKAIVTNIKPWSAEEPHLYTVILTLKNNSLPIEYISQKIGFRAVEIKDGIIKINGRRVVFKGTNRHEFDCHTGRYITEEVMRTDIELMKKNNINAVRTSHYPNTPRWYELCDEYGLYVIDENNMETHGTGWSTIIGCPQLPGSRPEWEKACMERIKALYQRDKNYSCVVCWSLGNESLGGETPKKMYKWLKENDKSRFVHFECDRAPDEASLSDVQSKMYAKPWECEEYALTGRDGRPYILCEYTHAMGNSCGSTDEYTRLWDKYPCLQGGFVWDWVDQSILTTDENGKEYLAYGGDFGENPHDGHFCGNGLLFGDRTVTPKLCEIKKLYQNVDFNAIDAERGIIEIKNKFLFTNLNHYDLYWSQSSDKGIFADGIVHIDLEPFEKTTVNLELTKASSTEYYLNLELREKNDTPYCKAGHIVAEEQFVINEFVSTYDELESGEELLVDDTYGSLRIIADDLNIRFEKRERNQLYSIKANGEEMLSAPMRLNFWRALTDNDRGSRAGSRLGCWRDAGDTPGIFNNTKWRIENYQILESGKKVVVVSSAEVCTQPTSKAVVVYTITSNGMEIDMEFKPNDTLPEIPEVSLLFELPKDFETVTYLGNGPEENYIDRANACKIGLYTSKINDMWVNYLKPQECGNRTGVRYATIIGDKKSFGIVAEPVCELNVSHYTPKEVENVWHQKDMPEYNKTVVRIIARQQGVGGYDSWGAHCNEKYKNKSNKTYRLKFQLRF
;
A
#
# COMPACT_ATOMS: atom_id res chain seq x y z
N SER A 1 -2.42 1.08 46.78
CA SER A 1 -2.51 2.51 46.41
C SER A 1 -2.59 2.63 44.90
N VAL A 2 -3.11 3.76 44.41
CA VAL A 2 -3.05 4.16 43.00
C VAL A 2 -2.18 5.42 42.92
N ILE A 3 -1.17 5.37 42.06
CA ILE A 3 -0.18 6.43 41.87
C ILE A 3 -0.35 7.01 40.46
N ASP A 4 -0.29 8.32 40.30
CA ASP A 4 -0.33 8.97 38.98
C ASP A 4 1.05 9.06 38.31
N GLU A 5 1.12 9.68 37.14
CA GLU A 5 2.35 9.86 36.36
C GLU A 5 3.41 10.74 37.03
N ASN A 6 3.03 11.57 38.02
CA ASN A 6 3.94 12.42 38.79
C ASN A 6 4.49 11.70 40.03
N GLY A 7 4.01 10.50 40.33
CA GLY A 7 4.36 9.75 41.54
C GLY A 7 3.48 10.06 42.75
N ASP A 8 2.39 10.83 42.58
CA ASP A 8 1.49 11.19 43.66
C ASP A 8 0.46 10.09 43.92
N MET A 9 0.20 9.80 45.20
CA MET A 9 -0.85 8.86 45.58
C MET A 9 -2.23 9.50 45.43
N VAL A 10 -2.96 9.12 44.39
CA VAL A 10 -4.27 9.68 44.06
C VAL A 10 -5.44 8.89 44.64
N ALA A 11 -5.23 7.63 45.05
CA ALA A 11 -6.21 6.87 45.80
C ALA A 11 -5.60 5.75 46.63
N LEU A 12 -6.32 5.33 47.68
CA LEU A 12 -5.94 4.22 48.56
C LEU A 12 -7.19 3.51 49.05
N ASP A 13 -7.10 2.19 49.15
CA ASP A 13 -7.99 1.35 49.95
C ASP A 13 -7.12 0.35 50.73
N SER A 14 -7.63 -0.14 51.85
CA SER A 14 -6.97 -1.11 52.72
C SER A 14 -8.00 -2.02 53.37
N GLN A 15 -7.81 -3.33 53.23
CA GLN A 15 -8.72 -4.35 53.77
C GLN A 15 -7.93 -5.42 54.52
N TYR A 16 -8.59 -6.08 55.48
CA TYR A 16 -8.07 -7.33 56.02
C TYR A 16 -8.34 -8.46 55.03
N ALA A 17 -7.33 -9.30 54.78
CA ALA A 17 -7.45 -10.47 53.94
C ALA A 17 -7.23 -11.74 54.77
N ASN A 18 -7.99 -12.79 54.48
CA ASN A 18 -7.81 -14.12 55.04
C ASN A 18 -7.05 -15.01 54.04
N GLU A 19 -6.49 -16.11 54.53
CA GLU A 19 -5.88 -17.15 53.69
C GLU A 19 -6.91 -17.70 52.67
N ASP A 20 -6.46 -17.96 51.44
CA ASP A 20 -7.26 -18.48 50.33
C ASP A 20 -8.57 -17.73 50.04
N HIS A 21 -8.55 -16.40 50.20
CA HIS A 21 -9.74 -15.55 50.02
C HIS A 21 -9.56 -14.47 48.95
N ILE A 22 -10.63 -14.23 48.16
CA ILE A 22 -10.70 -13.09 47.25
C ILE A 22 -11.20 -11.87 48.03
N THR A 23 -10.33 -10.89 48.25
CA THR A 23 -10.68 -9.66 48.97
C THR A 23 -11.03 -8.54 47.99
N PRO A 24 -12.29 -8.09 47.90
CA PRO A 24 -12.66 -6.98 47.05
C PRO A 24 -12.15 -5.66 47.65
N MET A 25 -11.46 -4.87 46.83
CA MET A 25 -10.99 -3.53 47.19
C MET A 25 -11.63 -2.50 46.25
N LYS A 26 -11.87 -1.28 46.77
CA LYS A 26 -12.43 -0.17 46.00
C LYS A 26 -11.73 1.13 46.33
N ALA A 27 -11.04 1.67 45.33
CA ALA A 27 -10.45 3.00 45.36
C ALA A 27 -11.14 3.90 44.31
N ILE A 28 -11.39 5.16 44.65
CA ILE A 28 -12.01 6.15 43.74
C ILE A 28 -10.95 7.20 43.40
N VAL A 29 -10.69 7.39 42.12
CA VAL A 29 -9.84 8.47 41.59
C VAL A 29 -10.73 9.51 40.94
N THR A 30 -10.62 10.77 41.36
CA THR A 30 -11.36 11.90 40.76
C THR A 30 -10.48 12.64 39.76
N ASN A 31 -11.08 13.27 38.74
CA ASN A 31 -10.36 14.03 37.71
C ASN A 31 -9.28 13.21 36.99
N ILE A 32 -9.63 11.96 36.63
CA ILE A 32 -8.74 11.07 35.87
C ILE A 32 -8.37 11.70 34.53
N LYS A 33 -7.15 11.43 34.07
CA LYS A 33 -6.78 11.55 32.66
C LYS A 33 -7.10 10.21 31.98
N PRO A 34 -8.02 10.16 31.01
CA PRO A 34 -8.41 8.91 30.39
C PRO A 34 -7.29 8.36 29.51
N TRP A 35 -7.19 7.04 29.44
CA TRP A 35 -6.30 6.36 28.50
C TRP A 35 -6.98 6.23 27.13
N SER A 36 -6.23 6.49 26.06
CA SER A 36 -6.60 6.22 24.68
C SER A 36 -5.35 5.93 23.83
N ALA A 37 -5.53 5.50 22.58
CA ALA A 37 -4.41 5.35 21.65
C ALA A 37 -3.77 6.70 21.25
N GLU A 38 -4.48 7.83 21.44
CA GLU A 38 -3.97 9.18 21.17
C GLU A 38 -3.20 9.72 22.38
N GLU A 39 -3.73 9.49 23.59
CA GLU A 39 -3.20 9.95 24.87
C GLU A 39 -3.11 8.77 25.88
N PRO A 40 -1.98 8.05 25.94
CA PRO A 40 -1.84 6.83 26.73
C PRO A 40 -1.52 7.11 28.21
N HIS A 41 -2.39 7.86 28.90
CA HIS A 41 -2.18 8.15 30.32
C HIS A 41 -2.29 6.89 31.19
N LEU A 42 -1.23 6.59 31.95
CA LEU A 42 -1.14 5.43 32.83
C LEU A 42 -0.96 5.83 34.29
N TYR A 43 -1.62 5.07 35.15
CA TYR A 43 -1.49 5.09 36.60
C TYR A 43 -0.84 3.80 37.06
N THR A 44 -0.15 3.81 38.20
CA THR A 44 0.42 2.60 38.79
C THR A 44 -0.41 2.15 39.98
N VAL A 45 -0.99 0.95 39.89
CA VAL A 45 -1.59 0.27 41.04
C VAL A 45 -0.49 -0.49 41.77
N ILE A 46 -0.33 -0.20 43.07
CA ILE A 46 0.57 -0.94 43.95
C ILE A 46 -0.29 -1.69 44.98
N LEU A 47 -0.23 -3.01 44.91
CA LEU A 47 -0.78 -3.91 45.90
C LEU A 47 0.31 -4.24 46.92
N THR A 48 0.01 -4.05 48.20
CA THR A 48 0.94 -4.32 49.30
C THR A 48 0.28 -5.26 50.27
N LEU A 49 0.83 -6.47 50.41
CA LEU A 49 0.44 -7.40 51.46
C LEU A 49 1.22 -7.06 52.73
N LYS A 50 0.52 -6.95 53.86
CA LYS A 50 1.13 -6.62 55.16
C LYS A 50 0.80 -7.68 56.20
N ASN A 51 1.79 -8.04 57.02
CA ASN A 51 1.61 -8.82 58.23
C ASN A 51 1.89 -7.93 59.45
N ASN A 52 0.92 -7.77 60.37
CA ASN A 52 1.03 -6.88 61.54
C ASN A 52 1.51 -5.46 61.16
N SER A 53 0.96 -4.90 60.08
CA SER A 53 1.33 -3.61 59.49
C SER A 53 2.71 -3.54 58.81
N LEU A 54 3.53 -4.59 58.90
CA LEU A 54 4.80 -4.70 58.18
C LEU A 54 4.55 -5.21 56.76
N PRO A 55 4.98 -4.50 55.71
CA PRO A 55 4.92 -4.99 54.34
C PRO A 55 5.74 -6.26 54.16
N ILE A 56 5.15 -7.26 53.51
CA ILE A 56 5.80 -8.54 53.20
C ILE A 56 5.86 -8.84 51.70
N GLU A 57 5.00 -8.23 50.90
CA GLU A 57 5.01 -8.37 49.43
C GLU A 57 4.49 -7.09 48.77
N TYR A 58 5.05 -6.79 47.60
CA TYR A 58 4.61 -5.72 46.71
C TYR A 58 4.45 -6.27 45.30
N ILE A 59 3.32 -5.95 44.67
CA ILE A 59 3.09 -6.16 43.24
C ILE A 59 2.62 -4.84 42.66
N SER A 60 3.12 -4.49 41.48
CA SER A 60 2.74 -3.27 40.77
C SER A 60 2.29 -3.57 39.34
N GLN A 61 1.29 -2.84 38.88
CA GLN A 61 0.84 -2.90 37.49
C GLN A 61 0.41 -1.51 37.02
N LYS A 62 0.80 -1.14 35.79
CA LYS A 62 0.26 0.06 35.13
C LYS A 62 -1.15 -0.21 34.63
N ILE A 63 -2.03 0.77 34.78
CA ILE A 63 -3.42 0.75 34.29
C ILE A 63 -3.78 2.09 33.67
N GLY A 64 -4.68 2.08 32.71
CA GLY A 64 -5.28 3.24 32.07
C GLY A 64 -6.78 3.28 32.33
N PHE A 65 -7.31 4.44 32.70
CA PHE A 65 -8.75 4.61 32.87
C PHE A 65 -9.41 4.78 31.50
N ARG A 66 -10.13 3.77 31.02
CA ARG A 66 -10.91 3.84 29.77
C ARG A 66 -12.22 3.09 29.86
N ALA A 67 -13.16 3.44 28.99
CA ALA A 67 -14.40 2.71 28.78
C ALA A 67 -14.49 2.22 27.33
N VAL A 68 -14.84 0.95 27.14
CA VAL A 68 -15.20 0.37 25.83
C VAL A 68 -16.63 -0.12 25.92
N GLU A 69 -17.47 0.34 25.01
CA GLU A 69 -18.89 -0.03 24.95
C GLU A 69 -19.36 -0.19 23.50
N ILE A 70 -20.36 -1.05 23.29
CA ILE A 70 -21.14 -1.06 22.05
C ILE A 70 -22.51 -0.47 22.39
N LYS A 71 -22.83 0.65 21.76
CA LYS A 71 -24.09 1.36 21.98
C LYS A 71 -24.68 1.76 20.64
N ASP A 72 -25.96 1.43 20.44
CA ASP A 72 -26.71 1.72 19.21
C ASP A 72 -26.01 1.19 17.94
N GLY A 73 -25.41 0.00 18.03
CA GLY A 73 -24.68 -0.62 16.92
C GLY A 73 -23.29 -0.02 16.64
N ILE A 74 -22.75 0.76 17.58
CA ILE A 74 -21.47 1.48 17.42
C ILE A 74 -20.52 1.17 18.59
N ILE A 75 -19.30 0.74 18.28
CA ILE A 75 -18.18 0.61 19.21
C ILE A 75 -17.70 2.01 19.60
N LYS A 76 -17.61 2.26 20.90
CA LYS A 76 -17.14 3.53 21.45
C LYS A 76 -16.01 3.31 22.42
N ILE A 77 -15.03 4.21 22.37
CA ILE A 77 -13.96 4.35 23.35
C ILE A 77 -14.16 5.69 24.03
N ASN A 78 -14.28 5.68 25.36
CA ASN A 78 -14.54 6.88 26.17
C ASN A 78 -15.73 7.71 25.62
N GLY A 79 -16.78 7.02 25.13
CA GLY A 79 -18.00 7.63 24.57
C GLY A 79 -17.88 8.13 23.12
N ARG A 80 -16.70 8.06 22.48
CA ARG A 80 -16.48 8.45 21.08
C ARG A 80 -16.46 7.24 20.15
N ARG A 81 -17.08 7.36 18.97
CA ARG A 81 -17.01 6.33 17.91
C ARG A 81 -15.56 6.14 17.48
N VAL A 82 -15.06 4.91 17.52
CA VAL A 82 -13.72 4.57 17.02
C VAL A 82 -13.79 4.06 15.58
N VAL A 83 -12.78 4.38 14.77
CA VAL A 83 -12.47 3.67 13.54
C VAL A 83 -11.12 2.98 13.77
N PHE A 84 -11.12 1.65 13.73
CA PHE A 84 -9.90 0.86 13.85
C PHE A 84 -9.11 0.96 12.54
N LYS A 85 -8.01 1.71 12.60
CA LYS A 85 -7.03 1.89 11.53
C LYS A 85 -5.89 0.92 11.83
N GLY A 86 -6.14 -0.36 11.59
CA GLY A 86 -5.37 -1.44 12.19
C GLY A 86 -4.50 -2.22 11.22
N THR A 87 -3.66 -3.08 11.77
CA THR A 87 -2.91 -4.11 11.04
C THR A 87 -2.85 -5.42 11.84
N ASN A 88 -2.84 -6.56 11.14
CA ASN A 88 -2.56 -7.86 11.73
C ASN A 88 -1.05 -8.02 11.90
N ARG A 89 -0.61 -8.55 13.04
CA ARG A 89 0.82 -8.73 13.32
C ARG A 89 1.09 -10.11 13.91
N HIS A 90 1.86 -10.90 13.18
CA HIS A 90 2.56 -12.05 13.72
C HIS A 90 3.80 -11.62 14.51
N GLU A 91 4.07 -12.27 15.65
CA GLU A 91 5.37 -12.19 16.33
C GLU A 91 6.44 -12.93 15.53
N PHE A 92 6.98 -12.31 14.48
CA PHE A 92 7.99 -12.94 13.63
C PHE A 92 9.14 -11.99 13.33
N ASP A 93 10.38 -12.47 13.42
CA ASP A 93 11.61 -11.76 13.09
C ASP A 93 12.45 -12.56 12.09
N CYS A 94 13.02 -11.90 11.07
CA CYS A 94 13.75 -12.60 10.02
C CYS A 94 15.06 -13.26 10.51
N HIS A 95 15.62 -12.84 11.65
CA HIS A 95 16.83 -13.44 12.22
C HIS A 95 16.52 -14.52 13.26
N THR A 96 15.47 -14.33 14.06
CA THR A 96 15.19 -15.21 15.22
C THR A 96 13.87 -15.97 15.15
N GLY A 97 13.13 -15.86 14.04
CA GLY A 97 11.84 -16.51 13.84
C GLY A 97 10.80 -16.00 14.83
N ARG A 98 10.18 -16.89 15.62
CA ARG A 98 9.09 -16.50 16.55
C ARG A 98 9.56 -15.86 17.85
N TYR A 99 10.88 -15.78 18.09
CA TYR A 99 11.43 -15.01 19.20
C TYR A 99 11.56 -13.54 18.78
N ILE A 100 10.92 -12.64 19.52
CA ILE A 100 10.94 -11.19 19.25
C ILE A 100 11.59 -10.48 20.43
N THR A 101 12.58 -9.61 20.16
CA THR A 101 13.19 -8.75 21.18
C THR A 101 12.32 -7.52 21.45
N GLU A 102 12.49 -6.90 22.62
CA GLU A 102 11.81 -5.63 22.92
C GLU A 102 12.14 -4.52 21.91
N GLU A 103 13.36 -4.49 21.38
CA GLU A 103 13.76 -3.52 20.35
C GLU A 103 12.94 -3.66 19.07
N VAL A 104 12.72 -4.90 18.62
CA VAL A 104 11.86 -5.18 17.46
C VAL A 104 10.41 -4.80 17.75
N MET A 105 9.89 -5.11 18.95
CA MET A 105 8.55 -4.69 19.36
C MET A 105 8.39 -3.16 19.34
N ARG A 106 9.37 -2.43 19.89
CA ARG A 106 9.37 -0.95 19.88
C ARG A 106 9.45 -0.41 18.46
N THR A 107 10.30 -0.98 17.62
CA THR A 107 10.41 -0.60 16.19
C THR A 107 9.08 -0.77 15.47
N ASP A 108 8.41 -1.90 15.65
CA ASP A 108 7.08 -2.15 15.08
C ASP A 108 6.07 -1.10 15.56
N ILE A 109 5.96 -0.86 16.87
CA ILE A 109 5.02 0.10 17.45
C ILE A 109 5.31 1.53 16.97
N GLU A 110 6.57 1.95 16.97
CA GLU A 110 6.96 3.29 16.53
C GLU A 110 6.64 3.50 15.05
N LEU A 111 6.89 2.51 14.20
CA LEU A 111 6.52 2.55 12.79
C LEU A 111 5.00 2.57 12.60
N MET A 112 4.23 1.79 13.36
CA MET A 112 2.76 1.84 13.32
C MET A 112 2.26 3.25 13.66
N LYS A 113 2.74 3.82 14.77
CA LYS A 113 2.35 5.16 15.23
C LYS A 113 2.73 6.25 14.24
N LYS A 114 3.93 6.19 13.65
CA LYS A 114 4.39 7.11 12.59
C LYS A 114 3.52 7.06 11.33
N ASN A 115 2.88 5.92 11.07
CA ASN A 115 2.07 5.66 9.88
C ASN A 115 0.56 5.64 10.18
N ASN A 116 0.13 6.37 11.21
CA ASN A 116 -1.28 6.59 11.55
C ASN A 116 -2.08 5.31 11.92
N ILE A 117 -1.39 4.20 12.21
CA ILE A 117 -2.02 2.98 12.71
C ILE A 117 -2.35 3.18 14.19
N ASN A 118 -3.60 2.90 14.58
CA ASN A 118 -4.09 3.05 15.94
C ASN A 118 -4.43 1.73 16.63
N ALA A 119 -4.37 0.62 15.89
CA ALA A 119 -4.77 -0.69 16.40
C ALA A 119 -3.95 -1.85 15.82
N VAL A 120 -3.84 -2.92 16.59
CA VAL A 120 -3.18 -4.17 16.18
C VAL A 120 -4.01 -5.38 16.59
N ARG A 121 -4.08 -6.38 15.72
CA ARG A 121 -4.62 -7.70 16.03
C ARG A 121 -3.47 -8.70 16.16
N THR A 122 -3.44 -9.47 17.26
CA THR A 122 -2.38 -10.46 17.53
C THR A 122 -2.65 -11.76 16.77
N SER A 123 -2.45 -11.75 15.45
CA SER A 123 -2.72 -12.90 14.58
C SER A 123 -1.75 -14.06 14.88
N HIS A 124 -2.19 -15.27 15.21
CA HIS A 124 -3.52 -15.70 15.67
C HIS A 124 -3.42 -16.36 17.05
N TYR A 125 -2.73 -15.68 17.96
CA TYR A 125 -2.38 -16.17 19.28
C TYR A 125 -2.00 -15.02 20.22
N PRO A 126 -2.03 -15.24 21.55
CA PRO A 126 -1.59 -14.24 22.50
C PRO A 126 -0.08 -14.00 22.32
N ASN A 127 0.33 -12.74 22.23
CA ASN A 127 1.73 -12.32 22.15
C ASN A 127 2.43 -12.40 23.51
N THR A 128 3.73 -12.08 23.56
CA THR A 128 4.47 -11.95 24.83
C THR A 128 3.91 -10.81 25.71
N PRO A 129 3.84 -10.95 27.05
CA PRO A 129 3.32 -9.90 27.94
C PRO A 129 3.92 -8.51 27.71
N ARG A 130 5.22 -8.44 27.40
CA ARG A 130 5.91 -7.18 27.13
C ARG A 130 5.32 -6.39 25.95
N TRP A 131 4.72 -7.07 24.97
CA TRP A 131 4.04 -6.42 23.85
C TRP A 131 2.86 -5.56 24.32
N TYR A 132 2.06 -6.06 25.26
CA TYR A 132 0.88 -5.35 25.77
C TYR A 132 1.27 -4.18 26.67
N GLU A 133 2.33 -4.33 27.47
CA GLU A 133 2.90 -3.24 28.25
C GLU A 133 3.36 -2.09 27.34
N LEU A 134 4.04 -2.41 26.24
CA LEU A 134 4.45 -1.40 25.26
C LEU A 134 3.24 -0.78 24.53
N CYS A 135 2.22 -1.57 24.18
CA CYS A 135 0.99 -1.02 23.60
C CYS A 135 0.25 -0.07 24.57
N ASP A 136 0.26 -0.38 25.87
CA ASP A 136 -0.26 0.49 26.92
C ASP A 136 0.54 1.80 26.99
N GLU A 137 1.87 1.73 26.93
CA GLU A 137 2.79 2.87 27.05
C GLU A 137 2.78 3.79 25.82
N TYR A 138 2.67 3.22 24.61
CA TYR A 138 2.71 3.97 23.34
C TYR A 138 1.34 4.36 22.80
N GLY A 139 0.27 3.71 23.28
CA GLY A 139 -1.09 3.94 22.83
C GLY A 139 -1.40 3.26 21.50
N LEU A 140 -1.70 1.95 21.57
CA LEU A 140 -2.33 1.18 20.50
C LEU A 140 -3.52 0.39 21.05
N TYR A 141 -4.63 0.33 20.32
CA TYR A 141 -5.73 -0.58 20.64
C TYR A 141 -5.37 -2.01 20.21
N VAL A 142 -5.62 -2.99 21.06
CA VAL A 142 -5.29 -4.40 20.81
C VAL A 142 -6.55 -5.24 20.75
N ILE A 143 -6.68 -6.00 19.65
CA ILE A 143 -7.53 -7.20 19.61
C ILE A 143 -6.64 -8.38 20.00
N ASP A 144 -6.84 -8.87 21.22
CA ASP A 144 -6.06 -9.97 21.78
C ASP A 144 -6.73 -11.30 21.47
N GLU A 145 -6.02 -12.15 20.71
CA GLU A 145 -6.61 -13.33 20.08
C GLU A 145 -6.14 -14.63 20.72
N ASN A 146 -7.12 -15.47 21.05
CA ASN A 146 -6.87 -16.80 21.56
C ASN A 146 -6.21 -17.69 20.51
N ASN A 147 -5.24 -18.50 20.95
CA ASN A 147 -4.54 -19.46 20.09
C ASN A 147 -5.47 -20.64 19.74
N MET A 148 -6.38 -20.42 18.80
CA MET A 148 -7.31 -21.41 18.27
C MET A 148 -7.49 -21.17 16.78
N GLU A 149 -6.89 -22.05 15.99
CA GLU A 149 -7.03 -22.07 14.54
C GLU A 149 -7.03 -23.52 14.04
N THR A 150 -8.09 -23.90 13.33
CA THR A 150 -8.32 -25.24 12.80
C THR A 150 -8.69 -25.21 11.31
N HIS A 151 -8.12 -24.25 10.58
CA HIS A 151 -8.37 -24.00 9.15
C HIS A 151 -8.39 -25.30 8.33
N GLY A 152 -7.39 -26.16 8.54
CA GLY A 152 -7.23 -27.43 7.81
C GLY A 152 -8.40 -28.40 7.92
N THR A 153 -9.28 -28.28 8.93
CA THR A 153 -10.49 -29.09 9.03
C THR A 153 -11.76 -28.32 8.66
N GLY A 154 -11.82 -27.01 8.89
CA GLY A 154 -12.98 -26.17 8.60
C GLY A 154 -13.32 -26.09 7.11
N TRP A 155 -12.31 -26.06 6.24
CA TRP A 155 -12.47 -25.96 4.79
C TRP A 155 -12.13 -27.26 4.04
N SER A 156 -11.97 -28.37 4.76
CA SER A 156 -11.54 -29.63 4.18
C SER A 156 -12.59 -30.22 3.22
N THR A 157 -12.16 -30.53 2.00
CA THR A 157 -12.94 -31.31 1.02
C THR A 157 -12.81 -32.82 1.21
N ILE A 158 -11.94 -33.26 2.13
CA ILE A 158 -11.75 -34.68 2.46
C ILE A 158 -13.04 -35.22 3.09
N ILE A 159 -13.62 -36.26 2.47
CA ILE A 159 -14.82 -36.93 2.95
C ILE A 159 -14.59 -37.46 4.37
N GLY A 160 -15.47 -37.07 5.29
CA GLY A 160 -15.41 -37.50 6.69
C GLY A 160 -14.48 -36.67 7.59
N CYS A 161 -13.80 -35.65 7.05
CA CYS A 161 -13.05 -34.71 7.87
C CYS A 161 -14.01 -33.92 8.79
N PRO A 162 -13.83 -33.96 10.12
CA PRO A 162 -14.73 -33.29 11.03
C PRO A 162 -14.39 -31.81 11.17
N GLN A 163 -15.39 -30.93 11.23
CA GLN A 163 -15.20 -29.58 11.76
C GLN A 163 -14.68 -29.65 13.20
N LEU A 164 -13.60 -28.93 13.49
CA LEU A 164 -13.02 -28.74 14.83
C LEU A 164 -12.95 -27.25 15.15
N PRO A 165 -13.15 -26.82 16.42
CA PRO A 165 -13.64 -27.63 17.52
C PRO A 165 -15.16 -27.91 17.42
N GLY A 166 -15.93 -27.09 16.71
CA GLY A 166 -17.37 -27.28 16.50
C GLY A 166 -18.15 -27.57 17.79
N SER A 167 -19.10 -28.50 17.73
CA SER A 167 -19.89 -28.97 18.88
C SER A 167 -19.36 -30.29 19.46
N ARG A 168 -18.03 -30.43 19.58
CA ARG A 168 -17.36 -31.66 20.01
C ARG A 168 -16.86 -31.57 21.46
N PRO A 169 -17.49 -32.29 22.41
CA PRO A 169 -17.11 -32.22 23.83
C PRO A 169 -15.65 -32.60 24.10
N GLU A 170 -15.07 -33.48 23.28
CA GLU A 170 -13.66 -33.90 23.40
C GLU A 170 -12.65 -32.74 23.20
N TRP A 171 -13.03 -31.67 22.50
CA TRP A 171 -12.20 -30.49 22.28
C TRP A 171 -12.51 -29.33 23.25
N GLU A 172 -13.64 -29.39 23.96
CA GLU A 172 -14.10 -28.31 24.83
C GLU A 172 -13.07 -27.93 25.89
N LYS A 173 -12.48 -28.93 26.57
CA LYS A 173 -11.48 -28.67 27.61
C LYS A 173 -10.29 -27.88 27.05
N ALA A 174 -9.74 -28.30 25.92
CA ALA A 174 -8.57 -27.67 25.32
C ALA A 174 -8.85 -26.21 24.90
N CYS A 175 -10.00 -25.96 24.26
CA CYS A 175 -10.42 -24.63 23.85
C CYS A 175 -10.69 -23.72 25.07
N MET A 176 -11.38 -24.23 26.08
CA MET A 176 -11.69 -23.47 27.30
C MET A 176 -10.45 -23.15 28.12
N GLU A 177 -9.46 -24.05 28.21
CA GLU A 177 -8.20 -23.78 28.91
C GLU A 177 -7.39 -22.68 28.20
N ARG A 178 -7.34 -22.67 26.88
CA ARG A 178 -6.65 -21.62 26.09
C ARG A 178 -7.25 -20.23 26.30
N ILE A 179 -8.58 -20.09 26.17
CA ILE A 179 -9.23 -18.78 26.35
C ILE A 179 -9.16 -18.30 27.80
N LYS A 180 -9.24 -19.21 28.78
CA LYS A 180 -9.06 -18.89 30.19
C LYS A 180 -7.63 -18.42 30.46
N ALA A 181 -6.62 -19.08 29.89
CA ALA A 181 -5.23 -18.69 30.08
C ALA A 181 -4.94 -17.30 29.51
N LEU A 182 -5.42 -17.01 28.29
CA LEU A 182 -5.34 -15.67 27.68
C LEU A 182 -5.99 -14.63 28.60
N TYR A 183 -7.27 -14.81 28.95
CA TYR A 183 -7.99 -13.84 29.79
C TYR A 183 -7.29 -13.63 31.13
N GLN A 184 -6.88 -14.71 31.81
CA GLN A 184 -6.29 -14.58 33.14
C GLN A 184 -4.96 -13.83 33.11
N ARG A 185 -4.17 -13.99 32.04
CA ARG A 185 -2.90 -13.29 31.86
C ARG A 185 -3.10 -11.81 31.53
N ASP A 186 -4.06 -11.49 30.65
CA ASP A 186 -4.06 -10.19 29.95
C ASP A 186 -5.18 -9.22 30.36
N LYS A 187 -6.15 -9.66 31.20
CA LYS A 187 -7.35 -8.89 31.59
C LYS A 187 -7.13 -7.47 32.14
N ASN A 188 -5.93 -7.16 32.60
CA ASN A 188 -5.60 -5.89 33.23
C ASN A 188 -4.93 -4.89 32.27
N TYR A 189 -4.50 -5.30 31.07
CA TYR A 189 -3.91 -4.37 30.09
C TYR A 189 -4.99 -3.47 29.48
N SER A 190 -4.70 -2.18 29.39
CA SER A 190 -5.68 -1.17 29.00
C SER A 190 -5.86 -1.13 27.49
N CYS A 191 -4.78 -1.41 26.76
CA CYS A 191 -4.68 -1.50 25.33
C CYS A 191 -5.59 -2.57 24.74
N VAL A 192 -5.81 -3.67 25.46
CA VAL A 192 -6.72 -4.73 25.03
C VAL A 192 -8.14 -4.19 25.11
N VAL A 193 -8.77 -3.93 23.96
CA VAL A 193 -10.16 -3.42 23.87
C VAL A 193 -11.14 -4.51 23.44
N CYS A 194 -10.62 -5.62 22.91
CA CYS A 194 -11.39 -6.71 22.35
C CYS A 194 -10.72 -8.05 22.65
N TRP A 195 -11.53 -9.06 23.00
CA TRP A 195 -11.12 -10.46 23.03
C TRP A 195 -11.52 -11.14 21.73
N SER A 196 -10.61 -11.83 21.06
CA SER A 196 -10.93 -12.67 19.90
C SER A 196 -10.91 -14.15 20.28
N LEU A 197 -11.96 -14.90 19.91
CA LEU A 197 -12.08 -16.33 20.27
C LEU A 197 -11.06 -17.22 19.53
N GLY A 198 -10.58 -16.79 18.36
CA GLY A 198 -9.68 -17.52 17.48
C GLY A 198 -9.83 -17.08 16.03
N ASN A 199 -9.26 -17.84 15.10
CA ASN A 199 -9.28 -17.58 13.66
C ASN A 199 -9.78 -18.82 12.88
N GLU A 200 -10.55 -18.61 11.81
CA GLU A 200 -10.90 -19.61 10.78
C GLU A 200 -11.23 -21.03 11.31
N SER A 201 -11.96 -21.10 12.43
CA SER A 201 -12.27 -22.34 13.15
C SER A 201 -13.77 -22.70 13.13
N LEU A 202 -14.57 -21.93 12.39
CA LEU A 202 -16.04 -22.03 12.28
C LEU A 202 -16.77 -21.95 13.64
N GLY A 203 -18.12 -21.98 13.60
CA GLY A 203 -18.98 -21.87 14.79
C GLY A 203 -19.15 -23.18 15.58
N GLY A 204 -20.18 -23.24 16.44
CA GLY A 204 -20.53 -24.44 17.23
C GLY A 204 -20.54 -24.23 18.75
N GLU A 205 -20.93 -25.29 19.47
CA GLU A 205 -21.16 -25.21 20.92
C GLU A 205 -19.89 -24.92 21.74
N THR A 206 -18.72 -25.38 21.29
CA THR A 206 -17.46 -25.10 21.99
C THR A 206 -17.09 -23.61 21.95
N PRO A 207 -17.00 -22.95 20.76
CA PRO A 207 -16.84 -21.50 20.69
C PRO A 207 -17.93 -20.73 21.46
N LYS A 208 -19.18 -21.20 21.44
CA LYS A 208 -20.29 -20.57 22.16
C LYS A 208 -20.09 -20.56 23.67
N LYS A 209 -19.57 -21.65 24.23
CA LYS A 209 -19.20 -21.72 25.65
C LYS A 209 -18.04 -20.79 25.99
N MET A 210 -17.05 -20.65 25.11
CA MET A 210 -15.95 -19.70 25.28
C MET A 210 -16.47 -18.25 25.28
N TYR A 211 -17.29 -17.88 24.30
CA TYR A 211 -17.97 -16.58 24.22
C TYR A 211 -18.73 -16.28 25.50
N LYS A 212 -19.63 -17.18 25.92
CA LYS A 212 -20.45 -17.00 27.12
C LYS A 212 -19.58 -16.82 28.37
N TRP A 213 -18.52 -17.63 28.52
CA TRP A 213 -17.61 -17.52 29.64
C TRP A 213 -16.90 -16.16 29.68
N LEU A 214 -16.39 -15.66 28.53
CA LEU A 214 -15.80 -14.32 28.46
C LEU A 214 -16.82 -13.25 28.85
N LYS A 215 -18.04 -13.30 28.29
CA LYS A 215 -19.09 -12.34 28.63
C LYS A 215 -19.46 -12.40 30.11
N GLU A 216 -19.39 -13.55 30.77
CA GLU A 216 -19.65 -13.67 32.21
C GLU A 216 -18.51 -13.11 33.07
N ASN A 217 -17.26 -13.21 32.62
CA ASN A 217 -16.08 -12.84 33.40
C ASN A 217 -15.58 -11.42 33.11
N ASP A 218 -15.86 -10.84 31.94
CA ASP A 218 -15.47 -9.50 31.54
C ASP A 218 -16.62 -8.75 30.87
N LYS A 219 -16.96 -7.59 31.46
CA LYS A 219 -17.96 -6.65 30.91
C LYS A 219 -17.33 -5.38 30.35
N SER A 220 -16.00 -5.24 30.46
CA SER A 220 -15.25 -4.02 30.11
C SER A 220 -14.71 -4.01 28.67
N ARG A 221 -14.95 -5.10 27.93
CA ARG A 221 -14.48 -5.35 26.56
C ARG A 221 -15.57 -6.06 25.76
N PHE A 222 -15.54 -5.88 24.44
CA PHE A 222 -16.37 -6.67 23.53
C PHE A 222 -15.61 -7.93 23.06
N VAL A 223 -16.35 -8.88 22.51
CA VAL A 223 -15.83 -10.14 22.00
C VAL A 223 -16.03 -10.19 20.49
N HIS A 224 -14.96 -10.55 19.80
CA HIS A 224 -14.89 -10.77 18.37
C HIS A 224 -14.72 -12.26 18.06
N PHE A 225 -15.36 -12.72 17.00
CA PHE A 225 -14.97 -13.97 16.35
C PHE A 225 -15.37 -13.90 14.88
N GLU A 226 -14.40 -14.11 14.00
CA GLU A 226 -14.68 -14.41 12.60
C GLU A 226 -14.93 -15.91 12.49
N CYS A 227 -16.15 -16.27 12.12
CA CYS A 227 -16.54 -17.65 11.87
C CYS A 227 -17.37 -17.70 10.59
N ASP A 228 -16.71 -17.44 9.44
CA ASP A 228 -17.39 -17.33 8.14
C ASP A 228 -18.45 -18.41 7.93
N ARG A 229 -19.63 -17.99 7.46
CA ARG A 229 -20.81 -18.83 7.14
C ARG A 229 -21.38 -19.64 8.31
N ALA A 230 -20.92 -19.47 9.53
CA ALA A 230 -21.53 -20.12 10.69
C ALA A 230 -22.95 -19.56 10.91
N PRO A 231 -24.00 -20.41 10.93
CA PRO A 231 -25.38 -19.93 11.09
C PRO A 231 -25.65 -19.35 12.48
N ASP A 232 -24.77 -19.62 13.45
CA ASP A 232 -24.82 -19.19 14.83
C ASP A 232 -23.86 -18.02 15.15
N GLU A 233 -23.24 -17.39 14.14
CA GLU A 233 -22.25 -16.30 14.28
C GLU A 233 -22.71 -15.19 15.24
N ALA A 234 -23.97 -14.75 15.16
CA ALA A 234 -24.53 -13.72 16.04
C ALA A 234 -24.56 -14.11 17.53
N SER A 235 -24.39 -15.39 17.86
CA SER A 235 -24.28 -15.89 19.23
C SER A 235 -22.85 -16.11 19.71
N LEU A 236 -21.86 -15.76 18.87
CA LEU A 236 -20.43 -15.98 19.10
C LEU A 236 -19.61 -14.67 19.09
N SER A 237 -20.18 -13.57 18.62
CA SER A 237 -19.48 -12.29 18.47
C SER A 237 -20.40 -11.10 18.74
N ASP A 238 -19.89 -10.10 19.45
CA ASP A 238 -20.58 -8.82 19.69
C ASP A 238 -20.58 -7.92 18.44
N VAL A 239 -19.75 -8.23 17.45
CA VAL A 239 -19.54 -7.45 16.22
C VAL A 239 -19.72 -8.33 14.99
N GLN A 240 -20.20 -7.78 13.88
CA GLN A 240 -20.09 -8.44 12.59
C GLN A 240 -18.65 -8.29 12.11
N SER A 241 -17.98 -9.42 11.91
CA SER A 241 -16.61 -9.45 11.38
C SER A 241 -16.57 -10.21 10.06
N LYS A 242 -15.72 -9.76 9.14
CA LYS A 242 -15.42 -10.44 7.87
C LYS A 242 -13.96 -10.28 7.50
N MET A 243 -13.42 -11.29 6.84
CA MET A 243 -12.14 -11.23 6.13
C MET A 243 -12.41 -10.91 4.65
N TYR A 244 -11.67 -9.96 4.09
CA TYR A 244 -11.56 -9.67 2.64
C TYR A 244 -12.89 -9.38 1.89
N ALA A 245 -13.95 -9.01 2.63
CA ALA A 245 -15.20 -8.54 2.05
C ALA A 245 -14.94 -7.27 1.23
N LYS A 246 -15.52 -7.20 0.03
CA LYS A 246 -15.29 -6.11 -0.93
C LYS A 246 -15.99 -4.82 -0.48
N PRO A 247 -15.58 -3.64 -0.99
CA PRO A 247 -16.18 -2.37 -0.56
C PRO A 247 -17.70 -2.31 -0.76
N TRP A 248 -18.22 -2.85 -1.86
CA TRP A 248 -19.66 -2.87 -2.12
C TRP A 248 -20.44 -3.81 -1.18
N GLU A 249 -19.82 -4.88 -0.68
CA GLU A 249 -20.44 -5.76 0.33
C GLU A 249 -20.50 -5.06 1.70
N CYS A 250 -19.46 -4.27 2.03
CA CYS A 250 -19.45 -3.42 3.21
C CYS A 250 -20.54 -2.33 3.12
N GLU A 251 -20.67 -1.68 1.97
CA GLU A 251 -21.71 -0.68 1.73
C GLU A 251 -23.12 -1.30 1.77
N GLU A 252 -23.32 -2.49 1.19
CA GLU A 252 -24.59 -3.23 1.29
C GLU A 252 -24.95 -3.52 2.76
N TYR A 253 -24.00 -3.98 3.57
CA TYR A 253 -24.23 -4.20 5.00
C TYR A 253 -24.72 -2.93 5.70
N ALA A 254 -24.05 -1.80 5.44
CA ALA A 254 -24.40 -0.51 6.05
C ALA A 254 -25.78 -0.01 5.60
N LEU A 255 -26.12 -0.16 4.32
CA LEU A 255 -27.40 0.29 3.76
C LEU A 255 -28.58 -0.57 4.21
N THR A 256 -28.39 -1.89 4.31
CA THR A 256 -29.46 -2.81 4.70
C THR A 256 -29.71 -2.81 6.20
N GLY A 257 -28.70 -2.52 7.02
CA GLY A 257 -28.80 -2.56 8.48
C GLY A 257 -29.22 -3.94 9.01
N ARG A 258 -28.98 -5.01 8.24
CA ARG A 258 -29.62 -6.33 8.40
C ARG A 258 -29.33 -7.04 9.73
N ASP A 259 -28.25 -6.63 10.41
CA ASP A 259 -27.75 -7.28 11.61
C ASP A 259 -27.68 -6.31 12.82
N GLY A 260 -27.45 -5.02 12.58
CA GLY A 260 -27.47 -3.98 13.61
C GLY A 260 -26.25 -3.94 14.55
N ARG A 261 -25.35 -4.93 14.50
CA ARG A 261 -24.04 -4.86 15.16
C ARG A 261 -23.10 -3.91 14.41
N PRO A 262 -22.04 -3.40 15.07
CA PRO A 262 -20.95 -2.74 14.36
C PRO A 262 -20.24 -3.73 13.43
N TYR A 263 -19.68 -3.22 12.33
CA TYR A 263 -18.99 -3.99 11.31
C TYR A 263 -17.50 -3.65 11.30
N ILE A 264 -16.66 -4.67 11.40
CA ILE A 264 -15.20 -4.55 11.30
C ILE A 264 -14.66 -5.56 10.29
N LEU A 265 -13.59 -5.20 9.60
CA LEU A 265 -12.84 -6.15 8.79
C LEU A 265 -11.65 -6.65 9.61
N CYS A 266 -11.72 -7.85 10.20
CA CYS A 266 -10.58 -8.40 10.94
C CYS A 266 -9.36 -8.64 10.04
N GLU A 267 -9.58 -8.78 8.72
CA GLU A 267 -8.55 -8.79 7.70
C GLU A 267 -9.08 -8.10 6.44
N TYR A 268 -8.33 -7.16 5.88
CA TYR A 268 -8.64 -6.56 4.58
C TYR A 268 -7.36 -6.11 3.86
N THR A 269 -7.52 -5.73 2.59
CA THR A 269 -6.46 -5.17 1.75
C THR A 269 -5.14 -5.97 1.80
N HIS A 270 -5.23 -7.27 1.50
CA HIS A 270 -4.12 -8.23 1.53
C HIS A 270 -2.85 -7.67 0.86
N ALA A 271 -1.78 -7.51 1.62
CA ALA A 271 -0.60 -6.74 1.25
C ALA A 271 0.54 -7.60 0.66
N MET A 272 0.27 -8.85 0.27
CA MET A 272 1.24 -9.72 -0.42
C MET A 272 1.84 -9.07 -1.66
N GLY A 273 3.17 -9.02 -1.70
CA GLY A 273 3.90 -8.46 -2.83
C GLY A 273 3.54 -6.99 -3.10
N ASN A 274 3.36 -6.64 -4.38
CA ASN A 274 2.96 -5.31 -4.83
C ASN A 274 1.43 -5.23 -4.88
N SER A 275 0.81 -4.70 -3.82
CA SER A 275 -0.64 -4.80 -3.57
C SER A 275 -1.21 -3.51 -2.94
N CYS A 276 -2.28 -3.61 -2.15
CA CYS A 276 -2.97 -2.49 -1.48
C CYS A 276 -3.53 -1.43 -2.45
N GLY A 277 -3.94 -1.86 -3.64
CA GLY A 277 -4.72 -1.04 -4.59
C GLY A 277 -6.19 -0.97 -4.20
N SER A 278 -6.82 0.16 -4.49
CA SER A 278 -8.23 0.48 -4.20
C SER A 278 -8.60 0.51 -2.70
N THR A 279 -7.61 0.62 -1.80
CA THR A 279 -7.84 0.69 -0.35
C THR A 279 -8.61 1.97 0.06
N ASP A 280 -8.54 3.02 -0.76
CA ASP A 280 -9.29 4.27 -0.62
C ASP A 280 -10.81 4.06 -0.65
N GLU A 281 -11.30 3.02 -1.32
CA GLU A 281 -12.73 2.69 -1.32
C GLU A 281 -13.25 2.30 0.06
N TYR A 282 -12.47 1.57 0.85
CA TYR A 282 -12.85 1.20 2.21
C TYR A 282 -12.87 2.40 3.15
N THR A 283 -11.81 3.20 3.14
CA THR A 283 -11.67 4.33 4.07
C THR A 283 -12.74 5.38 3.85
N ARG A 284 -13.13 5.66 2.59
CA ARG A 284 -14.29 6.50 2.28
C ARG A 284 -15.59 5.98 2.89
N LEU A 285 -15.80 4.66 2.88
CA LEU A 285 -17.01 4.06 3.46
C LEU A 285 -17.03 4.20 4.99
N TRP A 286 -15.87 4.15 5.66
CA TRP A 286 -15.76 4.35 7.11
C TRP A 286 -16.11 5.78 7.54
N ASP A 287 -15.82 6.78 6.68
CA ASP A 287 -16.24 8.16 6.91
C ASP A 287 -17.74 8.37 6.63
N LYS A 288 -18.30 7.62 5.67
CA LYS A 288 -19.71 7.72 5.24
C LYS A 288 -20.69 7.01 6.17
N TYR A 289 -20.35 5.82 6.67
CA TYR A 289 -21.27 4.95 7.40
C TYR A 289 -20.79 4.68 8.82
N PRO A 290 -21.51 5.16 9.86
CA PRO A 290 -21.07 5.01 11.25
C PRO A 290 -20.83 3.57 11.70
N CYS A 291 -21.62 2.59 11.24
CA CYS A 291 -21.49 1.19 11.64
C CYS A 291 -20.25 0.51 11.06
N LEU A 292 -19.65 1.04 9.99
CA LEU A 292 -18.40 0.52 9.44
C LEU A 292 -17.24 1.16 10.21
N GLN A 293 -16.60 0.40 11.09
CA GLN A 293 -15.66 0.93 12.09
C GLN A 293 -14.22 0.50 11.86
N GLY A 294 -13.83 0.38 10.60
CA GLY A 294 -12.45 0.16 10.21
C GLY A 294 -12.12 -1.30 9.91
N GLY A 295 -10.83 -1.59 9.88
CA GLY A 295 -10.30 -2.91 9.60
C GLY A 295 -8.82 -3.03 9.89
N PHE A 296 -8.30 -4.23 9.69
CA PHE A 296 -6.90 -4.56 9.95
C PHE A 296 -6.23 -5.07 8.68
N VAL A 297 -5.25 -4.32 8.17
CA VAL A 297 -4.47 -4.73 6.99
C VAL A 297 -3.84 -6.10 7.26
N TRP A 298 -3.92 -7.02 6.29
CA TRP A 298 -3.18 -8.27 6.33
C TRP A 298 -1.92 -8.18 5.46
N ASP A 299 -0.70 -8.10 6.00
CA ASP A 299 -0.34 -7.98 7.41
C ASP A 299 0.85 -7.01 7.62
N TRP A 300 1.43 -6.99 8.82
CA TRP A 300 2.46 -6.01 9.20
C TRP A 300 3.83 -6.28 8.57
N VAL A 301 4.33 -7.53 8.64
CA VAL A 301 5.70 -7.89 8.30
C VAL A 301 5.75 -9.23 7.58
N ASP A 302 6.53 -9.30 6.50
CA ASP A 302 6.76 -10.54 5.78
C ASP A 302 7.39 -11.63 6.68
N GLN A 303 6.78 -12.82 6.74
CA GLN A 303 7.32 -13.96 7.49
C GLN A 303 8.40 -14.67 6.66
N SER A 304 9.54 -14.01 6.47
CA SER A 304 10.70 -14.48 5.70
C SER A 304 11.96 -14.57 6.55
N ILE A 305 12.79 -15.59 6.32
CA ILE A 305 14.00 -15.84 7.14
C ILE A 305 15.23 -15.34 6.40
N LEU A 306 16.04 -14.50 7.02
CA LEU A 306 17.31 -14.08 6.45
C LEU A 306 18.30 -15.25 6.48
N THR A 307 18.82 -15.62 5.32
CA THR A 307 19.81 -16.70 5.16
C THR A 307 20.79 -16.37 4.04
N THR A 308 21.81 -17.20 3.85
CA THR A 308 22.82 -17.05 2.79
C THR A 308 22.75 -18.22 1.81
N ASP A 309 22.94 -17.93 0.52
CA ASP A 309 23.11 -18.96 -0.50
C ASP A 309 24.52 -19.61 -0.49
N GLU A 310 24.76 -20.56 -1.39
CA GLU A 310 26.06 -21.25 -1.50
C GLU A 310 27.25 -20.34 -1.85
N ASN A 311 26.99 -19.12 -2.33
CA ASN A 311 28.01 -18.11 -2.66
C ASN A 311 28.16 -17.06 -1.54
N GLY A 312 27.44 -17.21 -0.43
CA GLY A 312 27.48 -16.28 0.70
C GLY A 312 26.64 -15.01 0.51
N LYS A 313 25.74 -14.97 -0.47
CA LYS A 313 24.84 -13.83 -0.68
C LYS A 313 23.61 -13.96 0.22
N GLU A 314 23.38 -12.94 1.03
CA GLU A 314 22.20 -12.87 1.90
C GLU A 314 20.92 -12.65 1.09
N TYR A 315 19.84 -13.33 1.50
CA TYR A 315 18.50 -13.16 0.97
C TYR A 315 17.44 -13.56 1.99
N LEU A 316 16.22 -13.04 1.80
CA LEU A 316 15.05 -13.41 2.58
C LEU A 316 14.41 -14.65 1.96
N ALA A 317 14.53 -15.78 2.65
CA ALA A 317 14.00 -17.07 2.25
C ALA A 317 12.54 -17.26 2.68
N TYR A 318 11.83 -18.09 1.93
CA TYR A 318 10.44 -18.47 2.18
C TYR A 318 10.23 -19.98 1.95
N GLY A 319 8.98 -20.47 1.99
CA GLY A 319 8.67 -21.90 1.91
C GLY A 319 9.27 -22.59 0.67
N GLY A 320 10.00 -23.67 0.89
CA GLY A 320 10.71 -24.49 -0.10
C GLY A 320 12.22 -24.27 -0.11
N ASP A 321 12.71 -23.16 0.44
CA ASP A 321 14.14 -22.84 0.47
C ASP A 321 14.92 -23.67 1.50
N PHE A 322 14.25 -24.39 2.40
CA PHE A 322 14.88 -25.24 3.44
C PHE A 322 14.74 -26.75 3.15
N GLY A 323 14.30 -27.12 1.93
CA GLY A 323 14.15 -28.51 1.50
C GLY A 323 12.91 -29.21 2.06
N GLU A 324 12.00 -28.48 2.68
CA GLU A 324 10.73 -28.98 3.19
C GLU A 324 9.69 -29.18 2.07
N ASN A 325 8.86 -30.21 2.22
CA ASN A 325 7.75 -30.51 1.30
C ASN A 325 6.67 -31.30 2.08
N PRO A 326 5.41 -30.84 2.14
CA PRO A 326 4.82 -29.70 1.41
C PRO A 326 5.25 -28.32 1.93
N HIS A 327 5.14 -27.30 1.07
CA HIS A 327 5.28 -25.88 1.38
C HIS A 327 4.35 -25.04 0.49
N ASP A 328 3.97 -23.84 0.96
CA ASP A 328 3.10 -22.89 0.22
C ASP A 328 3.87 -21.70 -0.37
N GLY A 329 5.19 -21.84 -0.52
CA GLY A 329 6.04 -20.84 -1.19
C GLY A 329 6.12 -19.51 -0.44
N HIS A 330 5.98 -18.41 -1.20
CA HIS A 330 6.06 -17.03 -0.72
C HIS A 330 4.73 -16.50 -0.15
N PHE A 331 3.71 -17.34 0.03
CA PHE A 331 2.42 -16.94 0.63
C PHE A 331 2.55 -16.52 2.12
N CYS A 332 3.72 -16.68 2.72
CA CYS A 332 4.07 -16.14 4.03
C CYS A 332 4.53 -14.67 3.98
N GLY A 333 4.76 -14.10 2.80
CA GLY A 333 5.19 -12.72 2.57
C GLY A 333 4.03 -11.78 2.27
N ASN A 334 3.32 -11.34 3.31
CA ASN A 334 2.10 -10.53 3.19
C ASN A 334 2.23 -9.11 3.77
N GLY A 335 3.44 -8.67 4.09
CA GLY A 335 3.69 -7.51 4.94
C GLY A 335 3.59 -6.16 4.26
N LEU A 336 3.17 -5.15 5.02
CA LEU A 336 3.47 -3.74 4.75
C LEU A 336 4.97 -3.43 4.88
N LEU A 337 5.72 -4.28 5.58
CA LEU A 337 7.17 -4.27 5.71
C LEU A 337 7.76 -5.58 5.19
N PHE A 338 9.00 -5.50 4.66
CA PHE A 338 9.82 -6.69 4.45
C PHE A 338 10.23 -7.32 5.79
N GLY A 339 10.75 -8.56 5.77
CA GLY A 339 11.07 -9.31 6.99
C GLY A 339 12.07 -8.60 7.91
N ASP A 340 12.95 -7.79 7.34
CA ASP A 340 13.96 -6.95 8.00
C ASP A 340 13.43 -5.57 8.46
N ARG A 341 12.11 -5.34 8.35
CA ARG A 341 11.39 -4.07 8.64
C ARG A 341 11.70 -2.94 7.66
N THR A 342 12.37 -3.22 6.55
CA THR A 342 12.48 -2.25 5.45
C THR A 342 11.07 -1.91 4.95
N VAL A 343 10.79 -0.61 4.86
CA VAL A 343 9.46 -0.10 4.49
C VAL A 343 9.17 -0.36 3.02
N THR A 344 7.97 -0.86 2.74
CA THR A 344 7.48 -0.97 1.36
C THR A 344 6.69 0.29 0.96
N PRO A 345 6.58 0.60 -0.35
CA PRO A 345 5.77 1.73 -0.82
C PRO A 345 4.29 1.65 -0.42
N LYS A 346 3.78 0.44 -0.12
CA LYS A 346 2.39 0.22 0.32
C LYS A 346 2.09 0.95 1.64
N LEU A 347 3.06 1.01 2.55
CA LEU A 347 2.86 1.63 3.86
C LEU A 347 2.60 3.14 3.75
N CYS A 348 3.22 3.82 2.78
CA CYS A 348 2.98 5.24 2.51
C CYS A 348 1.52 5.50 2.12
N GLU A 349 0.93 4.63 1.28
CA GLU A 349 -0.50 4.69 0.93
C GLU A 349 -1.38 4.51 2.17
N ILE A 350 -1.08 3.50 3.00
CA ILE A 350 -1.84 3.25 4.24
C ILE A 350 -1.74 4.46 5.18
N LYS A 351 -0.55 5.05 5.36
CA LYS A 351 -0.35 6.26 6.17
C LYS A 351 -1.27 7.40 5.73
N LYS A 352 -1.30 7.69 4.42
CA LYS A 352 -2.16 8.72 3.84
C LYS A 352 -3.64 8.42 4.11
N LEU A 353 -4.09 7.20 3.80
CA LEU A 353 -5.49 6.81 3.97
C LEU A 353 -5.92 6.77 5.45
N TYR A 354 -4.97 6.57 6.37
CA TYR A 354 -5.23 6.53 7.80
C TYR A 354 -5.06 7.88 8.51
N GLN A 355 -4.71 8.96 7.82
CA GLN A 355 -4.53 10.25 8.48
C GLN A 355 -5.81 10.77 9.18
N ASN A 356 -5.63 11.51 10.27
CA ASN A 356 -6.72 12.01 11.11
C ASN A 356 -7.12 13.45 10.81
N VAL A 357 -6.73 14.00 9.66
CA VAL A 357 -7.12 15.34 9.21
C VAL A 357 -7.50 15.30 7.74
N ASP A 358 -8.67 15.84 7.42
CA ASP A 358 -9.07 16.07 6.03
C ASP A 358 -8.72 17.50 5.63
N PHE A 359 -8.21 17.65 4.41
CA PHE A 359 -8.02 18.93 3.74
C PHE A 359 -8.94 18.96 2.52
N ASN A 360 -9.83 19.95 2.45
CA ASN A 360 -10.72 20.13 1.30
C ASN A 360 -10.48 21.51 0.69
N ALA A 361 -10.13 21.56 -0.60
CA ALA A 361 -10.01 22.82 -1.31
C ALA A 361 -11.41 23.43 -1.57
N ILE A 362 -11.70 24.56 -0.92
CA ILE A 362 -12.84 25.40 -1.29
C ILE A 362 -12.48 26.21 -2.55
N ASP A 363 -11.28 26.78 -2.54
CA ASP A 363 -10.67 27.48 -3.67
C ASP A 363 -9.15 27.39 -3.54
N ALA A 364 -8.54 26.35 -4.13
CA ALA A 364 -7.10 26.13 -4.05
C ALA A 364 -6.30 27.26 -4.73
N GLU A 365 -6.84 27.88 -5.78
CA GLU A 365 -6.20 29.00 -6.49
C GLU A 365 -6.02 30.22 -5.60
N ARG A 366 -6.97 30.44 -4.69
CA ARG A 366 -6.92 31.51 -3.68
C ARG A 366 -6.39 31.07 -2.32
N GLY A 367 -5.92 29.84 -2.19
CA GLY A 367 -5.42 29.31 -0.92
C GLY A 367 -6.49 29.13 0.16
N ILE A 368 -7.76 28.94 -0.22
CA ILE A 368 -8.88 28.77 0.72
C ILE A 368 -9.14 27.28 0.95
N ILE A 369 -8.71 26.78 2.10
CA ILE A 369 -8.75 25.35 2.43
C ILE A 369 -9.60 25.13 3.70
N GLU A 370 -10.57 24.22 3.63
CA GLU A 370 -11.25 23.68 4.81
C GLU A 370 -10.41 22.57 5.44
N ILE A 371 -10.26 22.61 6.75
CA ILE A 371 -9.54 21.63 7.55
C ILE A 371 -10.52 21.03 8.54
N LYS A 372 -10.56 19.70 8.62
CA LYS A 372 -11.42 18.96 9.54
C LYS A 372 -10.60 18.04 10.44
N ASN A 373 -10.78 18.19 11.74
CA ASN A 373 -10.14 17.33 12.74
C ASN A 373 -10.92 16.00 12.87
N LYS A 374 -10.29 14.85 12.60
CA LYS A 374 -10.85 13.50 12.78
C LYS A 374 -10.27 12.74 13.97
N PHE A 375 -9.36 13.33 14.75
CA PHE A 375 -8.92 12.75 16.02
C PHE A 375 -10.12 12.58 16.97
N LEU A 376 -10.04 11.61 17.89
CA LEU A 376 -11.09 11.36 18.87
C LEU A 376 -10.97 12.29 20.08
N PHE A 377 -9.73 12.61 20.47
CA PHE A 377 -9.39 13.28 21.72
C PHE A 377 -8.34 14.39 21.54
N THR A 378 -7.54 14.38 20.46
CA THR A 378 -6.47 15.38 20.23
C THR A 378 -6.97 16.65 19.53
N ASN A 379 -6.62 17.82 20.09
CA ASN A 379 -6.79 19.13 19.44
C ASN A 379 -5.64 19.39 18.44
N LEU A 380 -5.92 20.06 17.32
CA LEU A 380 -4.89 20.38 16.31
C LEU A 380 -3.81 21.36 16.78
N ASN A 381 -3.97 22.03 17.92
CA ASN A 381 -2.94 22.92 18.47
C ASN A 381 -1.66 22.19 18.92
N HIS A 382 -1.68 20.85 18.96
CA HIS A 382 -0.51 19.99 19.15
C HIS A 382 0.42 19.98 17.91
N TYR A 383 -0.06 20.47 16.77
CA TYR A 383 0.61 20.41 15.48
C TYR A 383 0.78 21.80 14.86
N ASP A 384 1.68 21.88 13.89
CA ASP A 384 1.85 23.02 12.99
C ASP A 384 1.48 22.64 11.56
N LEU A 385 0.64 23.46 10.91
CA LEU A 385 0.34 23.31 9.49
C LEU A 385 1.36 24.08 8.67
N TYR A 386 2.27 23.37 8.03
CA TYR A 386 3.17 23.91 7.01
C TYR A 386 2.47 23.88 5.67
N TRP A 387 2.59 24.96 4.90
CA TRP A 387 2.09 25.02 3.54
C TRP A 387 3.15 25.57 2.59
N SER A 388 3.12 25.13 1.33
CA SER A 388 3.99 25.67 0.29
C SER A 388 3.27 25.70 -1.06
N GLN A 389 3.37 26.81 -1.78
CA GLN A 389 3.09 26.91 -3.21
C GLN A 389 4.39 26.64 -3.97
N SER A 390 4.38 25.61 -4.82
CA SER A 390 5.57 25.14 -5.54
C SER A 390 5.27 24.82 -7.00
N SER A 391 6.30 24.74 -7.83
CA SER A 391 6.28 24.13 -9.16
C SER A 391 7.55 23.31 -9.39
N ASP A 392 7.71 22.75 -10.57
CA ASP A 392 8.97 22.21 -11.11
C ASP A 392 10.18 23.17 -11.05
N LYS A 393 9.96 24.47 -10.82
CA LYS A 393 10.98 25.53 -10.70
C LYS A 393 11.34 25.87 -9.24
N GLY A 394 10.70 25.23 -8.27
CA GLY A 394 10.94 25.43 -6.84
C GLY A 394 9.75 25.99 -6.09
N ILE A 395 10.01 26.51 -4.88
CA ILE A 395 9.00 27.07 -3.97
C ILE A 395 8.86 28.58 -4.22
N PHE A 396 7.63 29.06 -4.32
CA PHE A 396 7.30 30.47 -4.59
C PHE A 396 6.75 31.20 -3.36
N ALA A 397 6.04 30.48 -2.51
CA ALA A 397 5.55 30.95 -1.23
C ALA A 397 5.41 29.77 -0.29
N ASP A 398 5.62 30.01 1.00
CA ASP A 398 5.41 29.02 2.06
C ASP A 398 5.13 29.74 3.38
N GLY A 399 4.64 28.98 4.36
CA GLY A 399 4.39 29.50 5.69
C GLY A 399 3.88 28.45 6.65
N ILE A 400 3.64 28.90 7.88
CA ILE A 400 3.11 28.09 8.97
C ILE A 400 1.80 28.72 9.46
N VAL A 401 0.77 27.90 9.63
CA VAL A 401 -0.49 28.28 10.26
C VAL A 401 -0.67 27.48 11.53
N HIS A 402 -0.93 28.17 12.64
CA HIS A 402 -1.31 27.53 13.90
C HIS A 402 -2.83 27.41 13.95
N ILE A 403 -3.30 26.20 14.25
CA ILE A 403 -4.73 25.88 14.27
C ILE A 403 -5.07 25.36 15.65
N ASP A 404 -6.04 26.00 16.30
CA ASP A 404 -6.67 25.51 17.53
C ASP A 404 -8.07 25.00 17.14
N LEU A 405 -8.22 23.67 17.10
CA LEU A 405 -9.42 23.03 16.57
C LEU A 405 -9.68 21.72 17.30
N GLU A 406 -10.80 21.68 18.03
CA GLU A 406 -11.21 20.54 18.83
C GLU A 406 -11.57 19.32 17.96
N PRO A 407 -11.52 18.10 18.53
CA PRO A 407 -11.97 16.87 17.85
C PRO A 407 -13.32 17.02 17.14
N PHE A 408 -13.41 16.57 15.89
CA PHE A 408 -14.60 16.60 15.02
C PHE A 408 -15.06 17.98 14.53
N GLU A 409 -14.35 19.05 14.86
CA GLU A 409 -14.63 20.38 14.33
C GLU A 409 -13.97 20.61 12.97
N LYS A 410 -14.39 21.70 12.31
CA LYS A 410 -13.84 22.15 11.04
C LYS A 410 -13.64 23.66 11.03
N THR A 411 -12.61 24.11 10.31
CA THR A 411 -12.31 25.53 10.11
C THR A 411 -11.84 25.78 8.68
N THR A 412 -11.75 27.04 8.28
CA THR A 412 -11.21 27.46 6.98
C THR A 412 -9.99 28.33 7.20
N VAL A 413 -8.90 28.02 6.49
CA VAL A 413 -7.70 28.84 6.46
C VAL A 413 -7.59 29.54 5.11
N ASN A 414 -7.04 30.75 5.11
CA ASN A 414 -6.72 31.51 3.91
C ASN A 414 -5.19 31.66 3.85
N LEU A 415 -4.58 31.07 2.83
CA LEU A 415 -3.13 31.05 2.64
C LEU A 415 -2.73 32.16 1.67
N GLU A 416 -1.67 32.89 1.99
CA GLU A 416 -1.19 34.02 1.20
C GLU A 416 -0.37 33.53 -0.01
N LEU A 417 -1.05 33.12 -1.07
CA LEU A 417 -0.39 32.62 -2.29
C LEU A 417 0.14 33.75 -3.17
N THR A 418 1.20 33.47 -3.91
CA THR A 418 1.64 34.33 -5.02
C THR A 418 0.76 34.09 -6.25
N LYS A 419 0.66 35.12 -7.10
CA LYS A 419 -0.13 35.04 -8.32
C LYS A 419 0.46 34.00 -9.28
N ALA A 420 -0.33 33.00 -9.64
CA ALA A 420 0.07 31.97 -10.58
C ALA A 420 0.47 32.57 -11.96
N SER A 421 1.55 32.03 -12.53
CA SER A 421 2.02 32.31 -13.90
C SER A 421 1.63 31.17 -14.86
N SER A 422 2.26 31.09 -16.03
CA SER A 422 2.02 30.06 -17.05
C SER A 422 2.60 28.66 -16.74
N THR A 423 2.99 28.37 -15.50
CA THR A 423 3.53 27.06 -15.09
C THR A 423 2.52 26.37 -14.17
N GLU A 424 2.47 25.04 -14.13
CA GLU A 424 1.59 24.29 -13.19
C GLU A 424 2.09 24.48 -11.75
N TYR A 425 1.21 24.89 -10.84
CA TYR A 425 1.51 25.11 -9.43
C TYR A 425 0.80 24.08 -8.54
N TYR A 426 1.47 23.72 -7.46
CA TYR A 426 1.00 22.78 -6.44
C TYR A 426 0.99 23.45 -5.07
N LEU A 427 -0.14 23.34 -4.36
CA LEU A 427 -0.27 23.71 -2.96
C LEU A 427 -0.07 22.45 -2.12
N ASN A 428 1.07 22.35 -1.46
CA ASN A 428 1.34 21.29 -0.50
C ASN A 428 0.94 21.76 0.90
N LEU A 429 0.31 20.86 1.66
CA LEU A 429 -0.07 21.04 3.05
C LEU A 429 0.49 19.89 3.86
N GLU A 430 1.16 20.18 4.98
CA GLU A 430 1.75 19.18 5.86
C GLU A 430 1.49 19.55 7.32
N LEU A 431 0.73 18.72 8.01
CA LEU A 431 0.53 18.84 9.46
C LEU A 431 1.64 18.08 10.18
N ARG A 432 2.43 18.79 10.98
CA ARG A 432 3.65 18.26 11.61
C ARG A 432 3.59 18.35 13.13
N GLU A 433 4.15 17.36 13.81
CA GLU A 433 4.32 17.32 15.27
C GLU A 433 5.12 18.54 15.77
N LYS A 434 4.62 19.27 16.78
CA LYS A 434 5.36 20.39 17.38
C LYS A 434 6.51 19.94 18.27
N ASN A 435 6.32 18.83 18.98
CA ASN A 435 7.23 18.36 20.00
C ASN A 435 7.63 16.91 19.73
N ASP A 436 8.72 16.46 20.35
CA ASP A 436 9.07 15.04 20.40
C ASP A 436 7.96 14.26 21.11
N THR A 437 7.60 13.11 20.55
CA THR A 437 6.72 12.11 21.17
C THR A 437 7.54 10.87 21.54
N PRO A 438 6.99 9.90 22.29
CA PRO A 438 7.68 8.64 22.55
C PRO A 438 8.08 7.85 21.30
N TYR A 439 7.46 8.11 20.14
CA TYR A 439 7.68 7.36 18.90
C TYR A 439 8.25 8.19 17.74
N CYS A 440 8.22 9.52 17.77
CA CYS A 440 8.78 10.34 16.69
C CYS A 440 9.35 11.67 17.19
N LYS A 441 10.17 12.29 16.35
CA LYS A 441 10.73 13.62 16.60
C LYS A 441 9.77 14.72 16.15
N ALA A 442 9.90 15.90 16.75
CA ALA A 442 9.24 17.10 16.26
C ALA A 442 9.50 17.28 14.75
N GLY A 443 8.48 17.72 14.01
CA GLY A 443 8.52 17.85 12.55
C GLY A 443 8.02 16.62 11.78
N HIS A 444 7.71 15.50 12.45
CA HIS A 444 7.10 14.34 11.79
C HIS A 444 5.75 14.69 11.17
N ILE A 445 5.55 14.35 9.89
CA ILE A 445 4.31 14.61 9.14
C ILE A 445 3.26 13.56 9.52
N VAL A 446 2.16 13.98 10.14
CA VAL A 446 1.04 13.11 10.55
C VAL A 446 -0.11 13.11 9.53
N ALA A 447 -0.25 14.19 8.76
CA ALA A 447 -1.23 14.30 7.68
C ALA A 447 -0.68 15.24 6.61
N GLU A 448 -0.96 14.94 5.34
CA GLU A 448 -0.55 15.81 4.23
C GLU A 448 -1.57 15.80 3.10
N GLU A 449 -1.55 16.84 2.27
CA GLU A 449 -2.33 16.91 1.03
C GLU A 449 -1.66 17.79 -0.02
N GLN A 450 -1.93 17.53 -1.30
CA GLN A 450 -1.53 18.38 -2.40
C GLN A 450 -2.72 18.75 -3.28
N PHE A 451 -2.83 20.02 -3.66
CA PHE A 451 -3.79 20.50 -4.65
C PHE A 451 -3.07 21.11 -5.84
N VAL A 452 -3.54 20.79 -7.05
CA VAL A 452 -3.13 21.50 -8.27
C VAL A 452 -3.91 22.83 -8.33
N ILE A 453 -3.21 23.95 -8.38
CA ILE A 453 -3.75 25.31 -8.13
C ILE A 453 -4.27 25.95 -9.43
N ASN A 454 -3.71 25.59 -10.58
CA ASN A 454 -4.12 26.07 -11.89
C ASN A 454 -4.17 24.92 -12.91
N GLU A 455 -4.92 25.11 -14.00
CA GLU A 455 -4.97 24.10 -15.06
C GLU A 455 -3.56 23.86 -15.61
N PHE A 456 -3.18 22.58 -15.74
CA PHE A 456 -1.94 22.18 -16.40
C PHE A 456 -1.97 22.69 -17.85
N VAL A 457 -1.29 23.79 -18.11
CA VAL A 457 -0.95 24.18 -19.47
C VAL A 457 0.19 23.28 -19.89
N SER A 458 -0.12 22.31 -20.74
CA SER A 458 0.86 21.35 -21.23
C SER A 458 2.10 22.07 -21.77
N THR A 459 3.29 21.68 -21.31
CA THR A 459 4.57 22.07 -21.92
C THR A 459 4.82 21.32 -23.23
N TYR A 460 3.82 20.57 -23.69
CA TYR A 460 3.82 19.93 -24.98
C TYR A 460 3.60 21.00 -26.07
N ASP A 461 4.70 21.58 -26.51
CA ASP A 461 4.74 22.49 -27.64
C ASP A 461 4.96 21.71 -28.94
N GLU A 462 4.60 22.30 -30.09
CA GLU A 462 4.94 21.69 -31.38
C GLU A 462 6.47 21.54 -31.49
N LEU A 463 6.95 20.38 -31.94
CA LEU A 463 8.38 20.17 -32.17
C LEU A 463 8.93 21.25 -33.09
N GLU A 464 9.89 22.02 -32.59
CA GLU A 464 10.52 23.07 -33.37
C GLU A 464 11.22 22.49 -34.60
N SER A 465 10.85 22.98 -35.78
CA SER A 465 11.53 22.67 -37.02
C SER A 465 12.94 23.25 -36.99
N GLY A 466 13.95 22.40 -37.17
CA GLY A 466 15.34 22.81 -37.23
C GLY A 466 15.87 22.89 -38.67
N GLU A 467 16.99 22.20 -38.88
CA GLU A 467 17.65 21.98 -40.16
C GLU A 467 16.86 21.05 -41.09
N GLU A 468 17.19 21.10 -42.37
CA GLU A 468 16.61 20.20 -43.39
C GLU A 468 17.05 18.75 -43.16
N LEU A 469 16.13 17.81 -43.40
CA LEU A 469 16.33 16.39 -43.24
C LEU A 469 16.54 15.72 -44.60
N LEU A 470 17.62 14.95 -44.71
CA LEU A 470 17.82 14.03 -45.83
C LEU A 470 17.09 12.72 -45.55
N VAL A 471 16.17 12.36 -46.45
CA VAL A 471 15.51 11.05 -46.45
C VAL A 471 16.22 10.12 -47.43
N ASP A 472 16.81 9.05 -46.91
CA ASP A 472 17.43 8.00 -47.70
C ASP A 472 16.62 6.70 -47.56
N ASP A 473 15.79 6.44 -48.57
CA ASP A 473 14.94 5.26 -48.66
C ASP A 473 15.58 4.20 -49.56
N THR A 474 16.01 3.10 -48.94
CA THR A 474 16.61 1.96 -49.61
C THR A 474 15.76 0.71 -49.42
N TYR A 475 16.11 -0.37 -50.13
CA TYR A 475 15.44 -1.66 -49.95
C TYR A 475 15.51 -2.17 -48.49
N GLY A 476 16.59 -1.89 -47.77
CA GLY A 476 16.82 -2.43 -46.42
C GLY A 476 16.47 -1.49 -45.27
N SER A 477 16.39 -0.19 -45.52
CA SER A 477 16.16 0.81 -44.47
C SER A 477 15.60 2.10 -45.02
N LEU A 478 14.78 2.76 -44.20
CA LEU A 478 14.42 4.17 -44.34
C LEU A 478 15.21 4.97 -43.29
N ARG A 479 16.05 5.90 -43.74
CA ARG A 479 16.88 6.75 -42.88
C ARG A 479 16.44 8.21 -43.00
N ILE A 480 16.32 8.87 -41.85
CA ILE A 480 16.06 10.31 -41.74
C ILE A 480 17.29 10.93 -41.08
N ILE A 481 17.98 11.82 -41.78
CA ILE A 481 19.34 12.25 -41.46
C ILE A 481 19.39 13.78 -41.38
N ALA A 482 20.02 14.31 -40.33
CA ALA A 482 20.53 15.68 -40.20
C ALA A 482 22.03 15.62 -39.86
N ASP A 483 22.68 16.76 -39.63
CA ASP A 483 24.12 16.80 -39.29
C ASP A 483 24.43 15.96 -38.03
N ASP A 484 23.64 16.16 -36.97
CA ASP A 484 23.82 15.47 -35.68
C ASP A 484 22.77 14.39 -35.39
N LEU A 485 21.90 14.04 -36.33
CA LEU A 485 20.81 13.08 -36.13
C LEU A 485 20.74 12.04 -37.25
N ASN A 486 20.58 10.77 -36.87
CA ASN A 486 20.28 9.68 -37.81
C ASN A 486 19.25 8.73 -37.17
N ILE A 487 18.02 8.79 -37.67
CA ILE A 487 16.94 7.89 -37.27
C ILE A 487 16.77 6.84 -38.37
N ARG A 488 16.85 5.56 -38.00
CA ARG A 488 16.75 4.45 -38.93
C ARG A 488 15.57 3.54 -38.61
N PHE A 489 14.71 3.37 -39.60
CA PHE A 489 13.73 2.30 -39.67
C PHE A 489 14.28 1.13 -40.50
N GLU A 490 14.18 -0.09 -39.97
CA GLU A 490 14.53 -1.32 -40.69
C GLU A 490 13.36 -1.73 -41.60
N LYS A 491 13.61 -2.20 -42.84
CA LYS A 491 12.54 -2.53 -43.83
C LYS A 491 12.49 -3.99 -44.30
N ARG A 492 13.49 -4.84 -44.02
CA ARG A 492 13.51 -6.23 -44.50
C ARG A 492 12.66 -7.16 -43.66
N GLU A 493 12.76 -7.10 -42.34
CA GLU A 493 12.16 -8.12 -41.46
C GLU A 493 11.23 -7.51 -40.41
N ARG A 494 11.70 -6.49 -39.70
CA ARG A 494 11.03 -5.91 -38.54
C ARG A 494 10.13 -4.75 -38.90
N ASN A 495 10.42 -3.95 -39.93
CA ASN A 495 9.58 -2.81 -40.34
C ASN A 495 9.35 -1.80 -39.19
N GLN A 496 10.37 -1.55 -38.38
CA GLN A 496 10.29 -0.79 -37.12
C GLN A 496 11.42 0.23 -36.97
N LEU A 497 11.20 1.18 -36.06
CA LEU A 497 12.25 2.06 -35.54
C LEU A 497 13.33 1.20 -34.87
N TYR A 498 14.53 1.23 -35.45
CA TYR A 498 15.62 0.32 -35.10
C TYR A 498 16.77 1.00 -34.40
N SER A 499 17.07 2.26 -34.76
CA SER A 499 18.23 3.00 -34.23
C SER A 499 17.93 4.49 -34.22
N ILE A 500 18.43 5.16 -33.18
CA ILE A 500 18.41 6.61 -33.02
C ILE A 500 19.84 6.99 -32.65
N LYS A 501 20.56 7.58 -33.60
CA LYS A 501 21.89 8.11 -33.35
C LYS A 501 21.83 9.62 -33.29
N ALA A 502 22.15 10.20 -32.14
CA ALA A 502 22.18 11.66 -31.94
C ALA A 502 23.55 12.08 -31.42
N ASN A 503 24.13 13.15 -31.96
CA ASN A 503 25.47 13.66 -31.62
C ASN A 503 26.56 12.58 -31.66
N GLY A 504 26.46 11.63 -32.62
CA GLY A 504 27.41 10.52 -32.76
C GLY A 504 27.18 9.33 -31.82
N GLU A 505 26.25 9.43 -30.86
CA GLU A 505 25.95 8.40 -29.86
C GLU A 505 24.69 7.59 -30.22
N GLU A 506 24.75 6.27 -30.08
CA GLU A 506 23.56 5.41 -30.23
C GLU A 506 22.73 5.47 -28.94
N MET A 507 21.43 5.73 -29.10
CA MET A 507 20.47 5.81 -28.00
C MET A 507 19.76 4.49 -27.74
N LEU A 508 19.70 3.58 -28.72
CA LEU A 508 18.98 2.31 -28.60
C LEU A 508 19.92 1.10 -28.64
N SER A 509 19.78 0.20 -27.65
CA SER A 509 20.42 -1.13 -27.66
C SER A 509 19.59 -2.18 -28.38
N ALA A 510 18.29 -1.93 -28.57
CA ALA A 510 17.39 -2.78 -29.35
C ALA A 510 16.29 -1.94 -30.04
N PRO A 511 15.63 -2.49 -31.07
CA PRO A 511 14.51 -1.81 -31.73
C PRO A 511 13.37 -1.51 -30.75
N MET A 512 12.66 -0.40 -30.99
CA MET A 512 11.47 -0.03 -30.22
C MET A 512 10.37 -1.09 -30.43
N ARG A 513 9.67 -1.45 -29.35
CA ARG A 513 8.61 -2.47 -29.38
C ARG A 513 7.31 -1.92 -28.81
N LEU A 514 6.19 -2.45 -29.30
CA LEU A 514 4.96 -2.45 -28.51
C LEU A 514 5.16 -3.38 -27.32
N ASN A 515 4.61 -3.05 -26.16
CA ASN A 515 4.56 -3.95 -25.03
C ASN A 515 3.14 -3.99 -24.44
N PHE A 516 2.68 -5.22 -24.18
CA PHE A 516 1.34 -5.49 -23.65
C PHE A 516 1.37 -6.27 -22.33
N TRP A 517 2.55 -6.37 -21.71
CA TRP A 517 2.80 -7.25 -20.57
C TRP A 517 3.61 -6.56 -19.48
N ARG A 518 3.26 -6.83 -18.22
CA ARG A 518 4.05 -6.47 -17.03
C ARG A 518 4.45 -7.76 -16.30
N ALA A 519 5.49 -7.70 -15.48
CA ALA A 519 5.84 -8.86 -14.67
C ALA A 519 4.71 -9.14 -13.67
N LEU A 520 4.21 -10.38 -13.59
CA LEU A 520 3.07 -10.69 -12.71
C LEU A 520 3.35 -10.30 -11.25
N THR A 521 2.46 -9.51 -10.65
CA THR A 521 2.38 -9.34 -9.19
C THR A 521 1.80 -10.59 -8.53
N ASP A 522 1.92 -10.71 -7.21
CA ASP A 522 1.28 -11.81 -6.47
C ASP A 522 -0.26 -11.82 -6.61
N ASN A 523 -0.90 -10.65 -6.68
CA ASN A 523 -2.33 -10.54 -6.99
C ASN A 523 -2.65 -11.03 -8.42
N ASP A 524 -1.78 -10.73 -9.39
CA ASP A 524 -1.91 -11.23 -10.77
C ASP A 524 -1.79 -12.77 -10.78
N ARG A 525 -0.86 -13.35 -10.01
CA ARG A 525 -0.71 -14.80 -9.84
C ARG A 525 -1.95 -15.42 -9.19
N GLY A 526 -2.46 -14.81 -8.12
CA GLY A 526 -3.67 -15.21 -7.40
C GLY A 526 -4.91 -15.25 -8.29
N SER A 527 -5.09 -14.22 -9.13
CA SER A 527 -6.19 -14.16 -10.11
C SER A 527 -5.92 -14.97 -11.40
N ARG A 528 -4.83 -15.74 -11.43
CA ARG A 528 -4.38 -16.58 -12.55
C ARG A 528 -4.15 -15.80 -13.85
N ALA A 529 -3.76 -14.54 -13.77
CA ALA A 529 -3.58 -13.64 -14.91
C ALA A 529 -2.58 -14.20 -15.94
N GLY A 530 -1.50 -14.86 -15.49
CA GLY A 530 -0.54 -15.50 -16.40
C GLY A 530 -1.16 -16.51 -17.38
N SER A 531 -2.21 -17.22 -16.94
CA SER A 531 -2.95 -18.15 -17.79
C SER A 531 -4.09 -17.48 -18.58
N ARG A 532 -4.83 -16.57 -17.94
CA ARG A 532 -6.00 -15.90 -18.56
C ARG A 532 -5.59 -14.89 -19.63
N LEU A 533 -4.49 -14.18 -19.39
CA LEU A 533 -4.04 -13.03 -20.17
C LEU A 533 -2.84 -13.36 -21.05
N GLY A 534 -2.39 -14.62 -21.09
CA GLY A 534 -1.18 -15.05 -21.79
C GLY A 534 -1.14 -14.71 -23.28
N CYS A 535 -2.29 -14.44 -23.92
CA CYS A 535 -2.34 -13.95 -25.29
C CYS A 535 -1.64 -12.59 -25.49
N TRP A 536 -1.46 -11.80 -24.42
CA TRP A 536 -0.78 -10.50 -24.44
C TRP A 536 0.72 -10.59 -24.16
N ARG A 537 1.20 -11.69 -23.57
CA ARG A 537 2.57 -11.81 -23.03
C ARG A 537 3.66 -11.58 -24.08
N ASP A 538 3.47 -12.17 -25.26
CA ASP A 538 4.39 -12.06 -26.39
C ASP A 538 3.80 -11.22 -27.53
N ALA A 539 2.63 -10.63 -27.32
CA ALA A 539 1.90 -9.90 -28.36
C ALA A 539 2.65 -8.66 -28.87
N GLY A 540 3.58 -8.13 -28.10
CA GLY A 540 4.41 -6.99 -28.51
C GLY A 540 5.60 -7.35 -29.41
N ASP A 541 5.99 -8.63 -29.43
CA ASP A 541 7.26 -9.05 -30.01
C ASP A 541 7.22 -9.11 -31.55
N THR A 542 8.37 -8.81 -32.18
CA THR A 542 8.54 -8.62 -33.63
C THR A 542 9.69 -9.54 -34.12
N PRO A 543 9.70 -10.08 -35.36
CA PRO A 543 9.74 -11.53 -35.58
C PRO A 543 11.05 -12.29 -35.31
N GLY A 544 10.83 -13.56 -34.91
CA GLY A 544 11.55 -14.79 -35.26
C GLY A 544 10.54 -15.93 -35.54
N ILE A 545 10.49 -16.41 -36.79
CA ILE A 545 9.81 -17.58 -37.44
C ILE A 545 8.38 -18.03 -37.02
N PHE A 546 7.81 -17.82 -35.82
CA PHE A 546 6.42 -18.20 -35.51
C PHE A 546 5.68 -17.19 -34.60
N ASN A 547 4.44 -16.82 -34.96
CA ASN A 547 3.44 -16.09 -34.13
C ASN A 547 3.82 -14.67 -33.59
N ASN A 548 4.40 -13.79 -34.42
CA ASN A 548 4.83 -12.43 -34.00
C ASN A 548 4.02 -11.30 -34.62
N THR A 549 4.06 -10.13 -33.97
CA THR A 549 3.43 -8.89 -34.45
C THR A 549 4.08 -8.42 -35.74
N LYS A 550 3.24 -8.13 -36.74
CA LYS A 550 3.71 -7.75 -38.08
C LYS A 550 3.60 -6.25 -38.24
N TRP A 551 4.74 -5.60 -38.35
CA TRP A 551 4.80 -4.18 -38.65
C TRP A 551 4.90 -3.92 -40.14
N ARG A 552 4.44 -2.74 -40.54
CA ARG A 552 4.56 -2.20 -41.88
C ARG A 552 4.84 -0.71 -41.78
N ILE A 553 5.79 -0.22 -42.57
CA ILE A 553 5.91 1.19 -42.87
C ILE A 553 4.94 1.47 -44.03
N GLU A 554 3.83 2.15 -43.75
CA GLU A 554 2.76 2.38 -44.72
C GLU A 554 3.16 3.46 -45.73
N ASN A 555 3.70 4.57 -45.24
CA ASN A 555 4.24 5.66 -46.04
C ASN A 555 5.12 6.58 -45.20
N TYR A 556 5.75 7.54 -45.88
CA TYR A 556 6.33 8.73 -45.25
C TYR A 556 6.01 9.98 -46.09
N GLN A 557 6.02 11.15 -45.45
CA GLN A 557 5.82 12.45 -46.07
C GLN A 557 6.91 13.42 -45.62
N ILE A 558 7.44 14.19 -46.57
CA ILE A 558 8.38 15.29 -46.29
C ILE A 558 7.58 16.59 -46.32
N LEU A 559 7.61 17.32 -45.21
CA LEU A 559 6.86 18.55 -44.97
C LEU A 559 7.82 19.71 -44.71
N GLU A 560 7.28 20.93 -44.66
CA GLU A 560 8.01 22.15 -44.29
C GLU A 560 9.34 22.36 -45.04
N SER A 561 9.32 22.15 -46.36
CA SER A 561 10.50 22.28 -47.21
C SER A 561 11.67 21.38 -46.79
N GLY A 562 11.39 20.19 -46.23
CA GLY A 562 12.42 19.24 -45.83
C GLY A 562 12.71 19.19 -44.34
N LYS A 563 12.16 20.10 -43.54
CA LYS A 563 12.50 20.22 -42.10
C LYS A 563 11.72 19.27 -41.18
N LYS A 564 10.68 18.64 -41.71
CA LYS A 564 9.79 17.74 -40.97
C LYS A 564 9.50 16.50 -41.80
N VAL A 565 9.68 15.32 -41.24
CA VAL A 565 9.36 14.03 -41.89
C VAL A 565 8.36 13.28 -41.04
N VAL A 566 7.23 12.91 -41.62
CA VAL A 566 6.20 12.10 -40.96
C VAL A 566 6.28 10.68 -41.50
N VAL A 567 6.50 9.70 -40.64
CA VAL A 567 6.49 8.26 -40.98
C VAL A 567 5.28 7.61 -40.33
N VAL A 568 4.46 6.92 -41.11
CA VAL A 568 3.30 6.18 -40.60
C VAL A 568 3.60 4.70 -40.62
N SER A 569 3.53 4.06 -39.46
CA SER A 569 3.66 2.61 -39.32
C SER A 569 2.38 1.99 -38.77
N SER A 570 2.04 0.80 -39.26
CA SER A 570 0.95 -0.01 -38.72
C SER A 570 1.51 -1.32 -38.16
N ALA A 571 0.81 -1.91 -37.20
CA ALA A 571 1.12 -3.22 -36.65
C ALA A 571 -0.14 -4.08 -36.57
N GLU A 572 -0.09 -5.28 -37.15
CA GLU A 572 -1.02 -6.37 -36.86
C GLU A 572 -0.48 -7.14 -35.65
N VAL A 573 -1.08 -6.88 -34.49
CA VAL A 573 -0.65 -7.44 -33.20
C VAL A 573 -1.05 -8.91 -33.14
N CYS A 574 -0.11 -9.80 -32.80
CA CYS A 574 -0.26 -11.26 -32.91
C CYS A 574 -1.18 -11.93 -31.87
N THR A 575 -2.25 -11.25 -31.47
CA THR A 575 -3.37 -11.86 -30.75
C THR A 575 -4.29 -12.65 -31.67
N GLN A 576 -5.15 -13.48 -31.08
CA GLN A 576 -6.21 -14.22 -31.79
C GLN A 576 -7.57 -13.98 -31.11
N PRO A 577 -8.49 -13.22 -31.72
CA PRO A 577 -8.36 -12.51 -33.00
C PRO A 577 -7.32 -11.39 -32.98
N THR A 578 -6.86 -10.96 -34.16
CA THR A 578 -5.81 -9.94 -34.33
C THR A 578 -6.25 -8.56 -33.83
N SER A 579 -5.37 -7.92 -33.07
CA SER A 579 -5.48 -6.51 -32.65
C SER A 579 -4.64 -5.62 -33.56
N LYS A 580 -4.86 -4.31 -33.55
CA LYS A 580 -4.16 -3.38 -34.46
C LYS A 580 -3.54 -2.22 -33.72
N ALA A 581 -2.36 -1.80 -34.13
CA ALA A 581 -1.76 -0.53 -33.70
C ALA A 581 -1.38 0.32 -34.91
N VAL A 582 -1.38 1.63 -34.72
CA VAL A 582 -0.79 2.61 -35.64
C VAL A 582 0.16 3.47 -34.81
N VAL A 583 1.36 3.68 -35.33
CA VAL A 583 2.36 4.58 -34.73
C VAL A 583 2.78 5.59 -35.79
N VAL A 584 2.57 6.86 -35.50
CA VAL A 584 2.99 7.99 -36.33
C VAL A 584 4.21 8.64 -35.69
N TYR A 585 5.28 8.77 -36.46
CA TYR A 585 6.51 9.44 -36.05
C TYR A 585 6.62 10.76 -36.79
N THR A 586 6.63 11.88 -36.07
CA THR A 586 6.91 13.20 -36.65
C THR A 586 8.33 13.60 -36.24
N ILE A 587 9.24 13.59 -37.20
CA ILE A 587 10.68 13.76 -36.99
C ILE A 587 11.11 15.15 -37.45
N THR A 588 11.89 15.82 -36.62
CA THR A 588 12.65 17.04 -36.92
C THR A 588 14.12 16.80 -36.57
N SER A 589 15.02 17.72 -36.90
CA SER A 589 16.41 17.67 -36.44
C SER A 589 16.57 17.87 -34.92
N ASN A 590 15.53 18.37 -34.24
CA ASN A 590 15.54 18.63 -32.79
C ASN A 590 14.91 17.51 -31.95
N GLY A 591 14.34 16.48 -32.58
CA GLY A 591 13.67 15.40 -31.86
C GLY A 591 12.58 14.71 -32.68
N MET A 592 11.80 13.86 -32.00
CA MET A 592 10.77 13.05 -32.64
C MET A 592 9.53 12.96 -31.76
N GLU A 593 8.37 13.22 -32.34
CA GLU A 593 7.07 12.98 -31.71
C GLU A 593 6.56 11.61 -32.14
N ILE A 594 6.00 10.87 -31.19
CA ILE A 594 5.42 9.56 -31.39
C ILE A 594 3.96 9.64 -30.94
N ASP A 595 3.03 9.34 -31.85
CA ASP A 595 1.60 9.15 -31.58
C ASP A 595 1.22 7.70 -31.87
N MET A 596 0.96 6.94 -30.80
CA MET A 596 0.50 5.57 -30.87
C MET A 596 -1.00 5.50 -30.61
N GLU A 597 -1.73 4.86 -31.52
CA GLU A 597 -3.09 4.40 -31.32
C GLU A 597 -3.14 2.87 -31.33
N PHE A 598 -3.58 2.27 -30.23
CA PHE A 598 -3.79 0.83 -30.11
C PHE A 598 -5.28 0.50 -30.02
N LYS A 599 -5.73 -0.36 -30.94
CA LYS A 599 -7.10 -0.89 -31.07
C LYS A 599 -7.07 -2.39 -30.81
N PRO A 600 -7.25 -2.82 -29.55
CA PRO A 600 -7.44 -4.22 -29.22
C PRO A 600 -8.69 -4.79 -29.90
N ASN A 601 -8.70 -6.09 -30.15
CA ASN A 601 -9.93 -6.79 -30.50
C ASN A 601 -10.82 -6.93 -29.24
N ASP A 602 -12.08 -6.49 -29.33
CA ASP A 602 -13.00 -6.40 -28.20
C ASP A 602 -13.45 -7.75 -27.61
N THR A 603 -13.17 -8.86 -28.29
CA THR A 603 -13.43 -10.23 -27.80
C THR A 603 -12.31 -10.78 -26.90
N LEU A 604 -11.16 -10.11 -26.86
CA LEU A 604 -10.02 -10.53 -26.04
C LEU A 604 -10.22 -10.14 -24.55
N PRO A 605 -9.51 -10.79 -23.62
CA PRO A 605 -9.55 -10.41 -22.21
C PRO A 605 -8.89 -9.04 -21.97
N GLU A 606 -8.93 -8.57 -20.73
CA GLU A 606 -8.24 -7.35 -20.30
C GLU A 606 -6.73 -7.38 -20.59
N ILE A 607 -6.10 -6.20 -20.67
CA ILE A 607 -4.71 -6.03 -21.12
C ILE A 607 -3.83 -5.59 -19.94
N PRO A 608 -2.78 -6.33 -19.56
CA PRO A 608 -1.95 -5.97 -18.40
C PRO A 608 -1.31 -4.57 -18.48
N GLU A 609 -0.73 -4.23 -19.64
CA GLU A 609 -0.07 -2.95 -19.90
C GLU A 609 -0.31 -2.56 -21.37
N VAL A 610 -0.29 -1.27 -21.71
CA VAL A 610 -0.20 -0.80 -23.11
C VAL A 610 0.89 0.26 -23.15
N SER A 611 2.03 -0.05 -23.76
CA SER A 611 3.20 0.84 -23.76
C SER A 611 4.07 0.71 -25.01
N LEU A 612 4.97 1.68 -25.17
CA LEU A 612 6.16 1.56 -26.01
C LEU A 612 7.38 1.31 -25.14
N LEU A 613 8.14 0.26 -25.47
CA LEU A 613 9.33 -0.18 -24.75
C LEU A 613 10.58 0.18 -25.55
N PHE A 614 11.54 0.80 -24.86
CA PHE A 614 12.86 1.15 -25.36
C PHE A 614 13.92 0.46 -24.49
N GLU A 615 14.92 -0.14 -25.13
CA GLU A 615 16.11 -0.64 -24.45
C GLU A 615 17.25 0.34 -24.74
N LEU A 616 17.70 1.08 -23.74
CA LEU A 616 18.81 2.02 -23.80
C LEU A 616 20.12 1.33 -23.41
N PRO A 617 21.28 1.80 -23.92
CA PRO A 617 22.61 1.40 -23.44
C PRO A 617 22.77 1.43 -21.91
N LYS A 618 23.65 0.57 -21.39
CA LYS A 618 23.90 0.41 -19.93
C LYS A 618 24.30 1.72 -19.23
N ASP A 619 24.88 2.70 -19.92
CA ASP A 619 25.37 3.92 -19.26
C ASP A 619 24.25 4.86 -18.79
N PHE A 620 22.99 4.64 -19.19
CA PHE A 620 21.83 5.38 -18.72
C PHE A 620 21.40 4.95 -17.30
N GLU A 621 21.91 5.66 -16.28
CA GLU A 621 21.86 5.22 -14.87
C GLU A 621 21.11 6.18 -13.93
N THR A 622 20.56 7.28 -14.44
CA THR A 622 19.82 8.27 -13.63
C THR A 622 18.57 8.73 -14.36
N VAL A 623 17.46 8.89 -13.64
CA VAL A 623 16.22 9.47 -14.18
C VAL A 623 15.85 10.71 -13.39
N THR A 624 15.46 11.78 -14.08
CA THR A 624 14.75 12.92 -13.50
C THR A 624 13.38 13.04 -14.14
N TYR A 625 12.31 13.17 -13.37
CA TYR A 625 10.95 13.24 -13.91
C TYR A 625 10.05 14.18 -13.10
N LEU A 626 9.09 14.82 -13.77
CA LEU A 626 7.99 15.54 -13.15
C LEU A 626 6.73 14.67 -13.19
N GLY A 627 6.24 14.21 -12.03
CA GLY A 627 5.07 13.34 -11.93
C GLY A 627 4.80 12.91 -10.50
N ASN A 628 3.99 11.87 -10.28
CA ASN A 628 3.70 11.37 -8.94
C ASN A 628 4.92 10.63 -8.35
N GLY A 629 5.31 10.97 -7.12
CA GLY A 629 6.42 10.34 -6.42
C GLY A 629 6.60 10.82 -4.98
N PRO A 630 7.76 10.56 -4.36
CA PRO A 630 8.90 9.80 -4.92
C PRO A 630 8.65 8.29 -4.96
N GLU A 631 7.70 7.78 -4.16
CA GLU A 631 7.38 6.37 -4.04
C GLU A 631 6.76 5.77 -5.31
N GLU A 632 6.88 4.44 -5.46
CA GLU A 632 6.20 3.75 -6.56
C GLU A 632 4.68 3.82 -6.43
N ASN A 633 4.01 4.02 -7.57
CA ASN A 633 2.57 4.23 -7.59
C ASN A 633 1.91 3.67 -8.85
N TYR A 634 0.62 3.37 -8.70
CA TYR A 634 -0.22 2.75 -9.71
C TYR A 634 -1.57 3.46 -9.75
N ILE A 635 -2.33 3.26 -10.83
CA ILE A 635 -3.61 3.96 -11.05
C ILE A 635 -4.67 3.72 -9.96
N ASP A 636 -4.50 2.67 -9.16
CA ASP A 636 -5.34 2.33 -8.00
C ASP A 636 -4.61 2.45 -6.65
N ARG A 637 -3.37 2.96 -6.64
CA ARG A 637 -2.54 3.18 -5.45
C ARG A 637 -1.59 4.35 -5.67
N ALA A 638 -2.08 5.57 -5.44
CA ALA A 638 -1.33 6.81 -5.66
C ALA A 638 -1.75 7.96 -4.74
N ASN A 639 -2.61 7.72 -3.74
CA ASN A 639 -3.15 8.79 -2.88
C ASN A 639 -2.05 9.45 -2.03
N ALA A 640 -0.99 8.72 -1.66
CA ALA A 640 0.14 9.24 -0.90
C ALA A 640 1.19 9.96 -1.77
N CYS A 641 1.10 9.86 -3.09
CA CYS A 641 2.12 10.42 -3.98
C CYS A 641 1.80 11.86 -4.36
N LYS A 642 2.84 12.69 -4.37
CA LYS A 642 2.74 14.12 -4.73
C LYS A 642 3.31 14.32 -6.13
N ILE A 643 2.71 15.22 -6.90
CA ILE A 643 3.31 15.72 -8.13
C ILE A 643 4.52 16.57 -7.74
N GLY A 644 5.68 16.24 -8.31
CA GLY A 644 6.92 16.93 -8.03
C GLY A 644 8.03 16.53 -8.99
N LEU A 645 9.13 17.29 -8.96
CA LEU A 645 10.34 16.98 -9.71
C LEU A 645 11.23 16.06 -8.85
N TYR A 646 11.43 14.83 -9.32
CA TYR A 646 12.20 13.80 -8.62
C TYR A 646 13.39 13.37 -9.46
N THR A 647 14.52 13.10 -8.79
CA THR A 647 15.72 12.52 -9.41
C THR A 647 16.10 11.24 -8.65
N SER A 648 16.36 10.15 -9.37
CA SER A 648 16.70 8.85 -8.78
C SER A 648 17.72 8.09 -9.64
N LYS A 649 18.52 7.22 -9.02
CA LYS A 649 19.28 6.20 -9.75
C LYS A 649 18.34 5.10 -10.20
N ILE A 650 18.62 4.46 -11.33
CA ILE A 650 17.75 3.37 -11.82
C ILE A 650 17.70 2.20 -10.83
N ASN A 651 18.80 1.91 -10.14
CA ASN A 651 18.83 0.92 -9.06
C ASN A 651 17.92 1.28 -7.87
N ASP A 652 17.75 2.57 -7.55
CA ASP A 652 16.92 3.03 -6.43
C ASP A 652 15.42 3.06 -6.79
N MET A 653 15.09 2.91 -8.08
CA MET A 653 13.70 2.75 -8.55
C MET A 653 13.18 1.32 -8.34
N TRP A 654 14.08 0.37 -8.05
CA TRP A 654 13.75 -1.04 -7.84
C TRP A 654 13.22 -1.31 -6.43
N VAL A 655 12.11 -2.05 -6.34
CA VAL A 655 11.57 -2.49 -5.04
C VAL A 655 11.79 -3.99 -4.89
N ASN A 656 12.50 -4.37 -3.83
CA ASN A 656 12.98 -5.73 -3.62
C ASN A 656 11.92 -6.66 -3.01
N TYR A 657 10.80 -6.86 -3.70
CA TYR A 657 9.78 -7.81 -3.29
C TYR A 657 10.34 -9.24 -3.18
N LEU A 658 9.90 -9.98 -2.14
CA LEU A 658 10.35 -11.35 -1.83
C LEU A 658 10.45 -12.22 -3.08
N LYS A 659 9.35 -12.31 -3.82
CA LYS A 659 9.34 -12.80 -5.19
C LYS A 659 9.41 -11.61 -6.15
N PRO A 660 10.44 -11.54 -7.02
CA PRO A 660 10.52 -10.49 -8.02
C PRO A 660 9.24 -10.40 -8.89
N GLN A 661 8.81 -9.17 -9.14
CA GLN A 661 7.56 -8.84 -9.82
C GLN A 661 7.56 -7.40 -10.32
N GLU A 662 6.47 -6.96 -10.96
CA GLU A 662 6.33 -5.57 -11.40
C GLU A 662 6.53 -4.61 -10.22
N CYS A 663 7.39 -3.61 -10.41
CA CYS A 663 7.70 -2.55 -9.46
C CYS A 663 8.25 -1.30 -10.17
N GLY A 664 8.32 -0.19 -9.47
CA GLY A 664 9.00 1.03 -9.93
C GLY A 664 8.18 1.94 -10.84
N ASN A 665 6.89 1.66 -11.04
CA ASN A 665 6.01 2.51 -11.86
C ASN A 665 5.83 3.92 -11.27
N ARG A 666 5.66 4.91 -12.15
CA ARG A 666 5.33 6.31 -11.82
C ARG A 666 4.17 6.78 -12.69
N THR A 667 3.08 7.23 -12.07
CA THR A 667 1.89 7.73 -12.77
C THR A 667 1.95 9.24 -12.98
N GLY A 668 1.17 9.72 -13.94
CA GLY A 668 1.01 11.15 -14.17
C GLY A 668 2.32 11.85 -14.52
N VAL A 669 3.23 11.20 -15.24
CA VAL A 669 4.49 11.81 -15.65
C VAL A 669 4.23 12.79 -16.78
N ARG A 670 4.65 14.05 -16.60
CA ARG A 670 4.58 15.12 -17.60
C ARG A 670 5.79 15.07 -18.51
N TYR A 671 6.97 14.99 -17.92
CA TYR A 671 8.23 14.81 -18.63
C TYR A 671 9.22 14.00 -17.79
N ALA A 672 10.18 13.40 -18.48
CA ALA A 672 11.31 12.70 -17.87
C ALA A 672 12.58 12.86 -18.69
N THR A 673 13.73 12.69 -18.06
CA THR A 673 15.03 12.65 -18.71
C THR A 673 15.85 11.53 -18.08
N ILE A 674 16.19 10.53 -18.89
CA ILE A 674 17.11 9.47 -18.50
C ILE A 674 18.50 9.91 -18.95
N ILE A 675 19.44 9.96 -18.02
CA ILE A 675 20.76 10.56 -18.17
C ILE A 675 21.79 9.44 -18.22
N GLY A 676 22.58 9.43 -19.31
CA GLY A 676 23.78 8.62 -19.46
C GLY A 676 25.05 9.47 -19.33
N ASP A 677 26.20 8.90 -19.69
CA ASP A 677 27.51 9.55 -19.46
C ASP A 677 27.69 10.83 -20.30
N LYS A 678 27.31 10.77 -21.58
CA LYS A 678 27.50 11.86 -22.57
C LYS A 678 26.21 12.26 -23.29
N LYS A 679 25.08 11.68 -22.88
CA LYS A 679 23.83 11.70 -23.63
C LYS A 679 22.62 11.64 -22.72
N SER A 680 21.49 12.10 -23.23
CA SER A 680 20.21 12.07 -22.55
C SER A 680 19.11 11.48 -23.42
N PHE A 681 18.11 10.90 -22.78
CA PHE A 681 16.88 10.45 -23.41
C PHE A 681 15.72 11.15 -22.72
N GLY A 682 15.28 12.26 -23.31
CA GLY A 682 14.19 13.11 -22.83
C GLY A 682 12.85 12.65 -23.35
N ILE A 683 11.82 12.73 -22.51
CA ILE A 683 10.43 12.36 -22.79
C ILE A 683 9.55 13.54 -22.36
N VAL A 684 8.62 13.97 -23.23
CA VAL A 684 7.57 14.96 -22.89
C VAL A 684 6.22 14.40 -23.33
N ALA A 685 5.32 14.14 -22.40
CA ALA A 685 4.02 13.51 -22.64
C ALA A 685 2.92 14.52 -23.00
N GLU A 686 1.87 14.06 -23.72
CA GLU A 686 0.67 14.84 -24.00
C GLU A 686 -0.59 14.21 -23.38
N PRO A 687 -1.18 14.81 -22.32
CA PRO A 687 -0.54 15.71 -21.36
C PRO A 687 0.32 14.94 -20.33
N VAL A 688 0.03 13.65 -20.09
CA VAL A 688 0.73 12.80 -19.12
C VAL A 688 0.78 11.35 -19.58
N CYS A 689 1.77 10.60 -19.09
CA CYS A 689 1.87 9.15 -19.24
C CYS A 689 2.15 8.47 -17.89
N GLU A 690 2.19 7.15 -17.90
CA GLU A 690 2.90 6.38 -16.87
C GLU A 690 4.32 6.07 -17.36
N LEU A 691 5.29 5.94 -16.44
CA LEU A 691 6.69 5.67 -16.75
C LEU A 691 7.22 4.56 -15.85
N ASN A 692 7.88 3.57 -16.45
CA ASN A 692 8.73 2.61 -15.74
C ASN A 692 10.14 2.68 -16.32
N VAL A 693 11.15 2.79 -15.46
CA VAL A 693 12.56 2.71 -15.83
C VAL A 693 13.24 1.69 -14.92
N SER A 694 13.81 0.65 -15.51
CA SER A 694 14.39 -0.49 -14.80
C SER A 694 15.58 -1.06 -15.58
N HIS A 695 16.43 -1.83 -14.95
CA HIS A 695 17.48 -2.59 -15.65
C HIS A 695 16.96 -3.87 -16.33
N TYR A 696 15.69 -4.22 -16.10
CA TYR A 696 15.13 -5.53 -16.46
C TYR A 696 13.84 -5.40 -17.26
N THR A 697 13.71 -6.29 -18.25
CA THR A 697 12.49 -6.52 -19.01
C THR A 697 11.47 -7.24 -18.13
N PRO A 698 10.14 -7.02 -18.29
CA PRO A 698 9.11 -7.76 -17.56
C PRO A 698 9.35 -9.28 -17.51
N LYS A 699 9.75 -9.90 -18.63
CA LYS A 699 10.00 -11.34 -18.71
C LYS A 699 11.25 -11.79 -17.94
N GLU A 700 12.27 -10.93 -17.83
CA GLU A 700 13.49 -11.24 -17.05
C GLU A 700 13.15 -11.33 -15.56
N VAL A 701 12.30 -10.40 -15.07
CA VAL A 701 11.80 -10.38 -13.70
C VAL A 701 10.95 -11.61 -13.37
N GLU A 702 10.10 -12.06 -14.29
CA GLU A 702 9.22 -13.22 -14.06
C GLU A 702 9.93 -14.57 -13.96
N ASN A 703 11.15 -14.67 -14.51
CA ASN A 703 11.85 -15.95 -14.65
C ASN A 703 12.64 -16.35 -13.40
N VAL A 704 12.67 -15.50 -12.39
CA VAL A 704 13.40 -15.75 -11.14
C VAL A 704 12.44 -15.93 -9.96
N TRP A 705 12.94 -16.60 -8.93
CA TRP A 705 12.20 -16.80 -7.68
C TRP A 705 12.69 -15.84 -6.59
N HIS A 706 13.99 -15.55 -6.57
CA HIS A 706 14.60 -14.61 -5.65
C HIS A 706 15.34 -13.51 -6.40
N GLN A 707 15.43 -12.32 -5.81
CA GLN A 707 16.26 -11.22 -6.34
C GLN A 707 17.70 -11.64 -6.57
N LYS A 708 18.22 -12.54 -5.73
CA LYS A 708 19.61 -12.97 -5.84
C LYS A 708 19.92 -13.67 -7.16
N ASP A 709 18.90 -14.23 -7.80
CA ASP A 709 18.96 -14.98 -9.07
C ASP A 709 18.75 -14.08 -10.30
N MET A 710 18.52 -12.77 -10.12
CA MET A 710 18.41 -11.82 -11.23
C MET A 710 19.70 -11.80 -12.06
N PRO A 711 19.60 -11.74 -13.41
CA PRO A 711 20.77 -11.67 -14.26
C PRO A 711 21.54 -10.38 -14.04
N GLU A 712 22.83 -10.38 -14.38
CA GLU A 712 23.59 -9.14 -14.47
C GLU A 712 22.99 -8.25 -15.57
N TYR A 713 22.73 -6.98 -15.24
CA TYR A 713 22.16 -6.06 -16.20
C TYR A 713 23.19 -5.51 -17.19
N ASN A 714 22.73 -5.31 -18.42
CA ASN A 714 23.52 -4.80 -19.54
C ASN A 714 22.81 -3.68 -20.32
N LYS A 715 21.70 -3.18 -19.80
CA LYS A 715 20.82 -2.20 -20.44
C LYS A 715 19.96 -1.46 -19.42
N THR A 716 19.34 -0.38 -19.86
CA THR A 716 18.26 0.31 -19.14
C THR A 716 16.99 0.23 -19.98
N VAL A 717 15.95 -0.38 -19.43
CA VAL A 717 14.64 -0.55 -20.05
C VAL A 717 13.74 0.61 -19.65
N VAL A 718 13.21 1.32 -20.63
CA VAL A 718 12.25 2.42 -20.45
C VAL A 718 10.92 2.00 -21.07
N ARG A 719 9.86 1.93 -20.26
CA ARG A 719 8.48 1.75 -20.74
C ARG A 719 7.73 3.05 -20.59
N ILE A 720 7.32 3.63 -21.71
CA ILE A 720 6.43 4.80 -21.75
C ILE A 720 5.01 4.25 -21.92
N ILE A 721 4.22 4.37 -20.87
CA ILE A 721 3.02 3.58 -20.68
C ILE A 721 1.79 4.48 -20.90
N ALA A 722 0.93 4.06 -21.83
CA ALA A 722 -0.38 4.67 -22.05
C ALA A 722 -1.31 4.39 -20.87
N ARG A 723 -1.27 3.13 -20.41
CA ARG A 723 -2.01 2.65 -19.25
C ARG A 723 -1.48 1.30 -18.78
N GLN A 724 -1.35 1.16 -17.47
CA GLN A 724 -1.12 -0.12 -16.80
C GLN A 724 -2.33 -0.50 -15.95
N GLN A 725 -2.65 -1.79 -15.85
CA GLN A 725 -3.75 -2.26 -15.01
C GLN A 725 -3.45 -1.97 -13.52
N GLY A 726 -4.47 -1.73 -12.70
CA GLY A 726 -4.29 -1.59 -11.24
C GLY A 726 -3.63 -2.82 -10.60
N VAL A 727 -2.97 -2.65 -9.45
CA VAL A 727 -2.32 -3.74 -8.71
C VAL A 727 -3.33 -4.59 -7.92
N GLY A 728 -4.50 -4.05 -7.59
CA GLY A 728 -5.49 -4.74 -6.77
C GLY A 728 -4.99 -5.01 -5.34
N GLY A 729 -5.60 -5.98 -4.66
CA GLY A 729 -5.25 -6.30 -3.27
C GLY A 729 -6.43 -6.55 -2.36
N TYR A 730 -7.65 -6.71 -2.88
CA TYR A 730 -8.76 -7.13 -2.02
C TYR A 730 -8.51 -8.51 -1.39
N ASP A 731 -7.92 -9.42 -2.16
CA ASP A 731 -7.28 -10.68 -1.74
C ASP A 731 -6.24 -11.06 -2.82
N SER A 732 -5.42 -12.07 -2.56
CA SER A 732 -4.37 -12.55 -3.48
C SER A 732 -4.60 -13.99 -3.96
N TRP A 733 -5.86 -14.46 -3.99
CA TRP A 733 -6.23 -15.84 -4.41
C TRP A 733 -7.44 -15.91 -5.34
N GLY A 734 -7.91 -14.78 -5.86
CA GLY A 734 -8.91 -14.77 -6.93
C GLY A 734 -9.44 -13.39 -7.30
N ALA A 735 -9.35 -12.40 -6.42
CA ALA A 735 -9.78 -11.05 -6.72
C ALA A 735 -8.99 -10.45 -7.87
N HIS A 736 -9.70 -9.71 -8.70
CA HIS A 736 -9.10 -8.82 -9.67
C HIS A 736 -8.96 -7.42 -9.08
N CYS A 737 -8.14 -6.57 -9.69
CA CYS A 737 -8.24 -5.14 -9.43
C CYS A 737 -9.64 -4.61 -9.78
N ASN A 738 -10.02 -3.47 -9.19
CA ASN A 738 -11.32 -2.85 -9.40
C ASN A 738 -11.59 -2.63 -10.91
N GLU A 739 -12.84 -2.86 -11.32
CA GLU A 739 -13.30 -2.69 -12.71
C GLU A 739 -12.94 -1.34 -13.34
N LYS A 740 -12.88 -0.27 -12.54
CA LYS A 740 -12.45 1.08 -12.98
C LYS A 740 -11.00 1.11 -13.47
N TYR A 741 -10.15 0.26 -12.90
CA TYR A 741 -8.71 0.19 -13.13
C TYR A 741 -8.29 -0.98 -14.03
N LYS A 742 -9.26 -1.70 -14.62
CA LYS A 742 -9.00 -2.69 -15.68
C LYS A 742 -8.83 -2.03 -17.04
N ASN A 743 -7.87 -2.52 -17.82
CA ASN A 743 -7.67 -2.14 -19.21
C ASN A 743 -8.54 -3.04 -20.11
N LYS A 744 -9.75 -2.58 -20.41
CA LYS A 744 -10.72 -3.35 -21.22
C LYS A 744 -10.32 -3.35 -22.71
N SER A 745 -10.51 -4.47 -23.38
CA SER A 745 -10.23 -4.67 -24.81
C SER A 745 -11.25 -4.00 -25.74
N ASN A 746 -12.36 -3.49 -25.21
CA ASN A 746 -13.37 -2.75 -25.96
C ASN A 746 -13.09 -1.23 -26.03
N LYS A 747 -11.85 -0.82 -25.78
CA LYS A 747 -11.42 0.59 -25.78
C LYS A 747 -10.20 0.77 -26.67
N THR A 748 -10.10 1.95 -27.29
CA THR A 748 -8.88 2.41 -27.95
C THR A 748 -7.96 3.06 -26.92
N TYR A 749 -6.68 2.72 -26.96
CA TYR A 749 -5.63 3.33 -26.13
C TYR A 749 -4.79 4.26 -26.99
N ARG A 750 -4.45 5.43 -26.45
CA ARG A 750 -3.57 6.39 -27.12
C ARG A 750 -2.41 6.76 -26.22
N LEU A 751 -1.25 6.96 -26.83
CA LEU A 751 -0.04 7.44 -26.17
C LEU A 751 0.67 8.39 -27.12
N LYS A 752 0.78 9.65 -26.70
CA LYS A 752 1.43 10.69 -27.48
C LYS A 752 2.51 11.37 -26.63
N PHE A 753 3.73 11.42 -27.15
CA PHE A 753 4.88 12.02 -26.47
C PHE A 753 5.95 12.45 -27.47
N GLN A 754 6.88 13.29 -27.01
CA GLN A 754 8.10 13.67 -27.72
C GLN A 754 9.30 13.01 -27.09
N LEU A 755 10.24 12.60 -27.94
CA LEU A 755 11.60 12.26 -27.59
C LEU A 755 12.52 13.44 -27.92
N ARG A 756 13.35 13.83 -26.95
CA ARG A 756 14.39 14.86 -27.06
C ARG A 756 15.73 14.21 -26.72
N PHE A 757 16.77 14.47 -27.49
CA PHE A 757 18.07 13.78 -27.39
C PHE A 757 19.18 14.70 -26.92
#